data_AF-A0A538M9Y9-F1
#
_entry.id   AF-A0A538M9Y9-F1
#
_cell.length_a   1.000
_cell.length_b   1.000
_cell.length_c   1.000
_cell.angle_alpha   90.00
_cell.angle_beta   90.00
_cell.angle_gamma   90.00
#
_symmetry.space_group_name_H-M   'P 1'
#
loop_
_entity.id
_entity.type
_entity.pdbx_description
1 polymer ?
#
loop_
_entity_poly.entity_id
_entity_poly.type
_entity_poly.pdbx_seq_one_letter_code
_entity_poly.pdbx_strand_id
1 'polypeptide(L)'
;MFRRRKPTMDERAAAAASAPTTPHEPVTTPPAAAGATEQPAAPKRRRRGSRGGRGRKKPAGAATAPAKPEETKAEPPKKDAARPERRPAARKQRTRTRRTPPRRPPLPPAKRELMISVDISEQRVAVLEDGKVAEAYLERPERRSIAGNIYKGTVDNVLPGMEAAFIEIGLEKNGFLYVDEVVGPELEGRSHGRKIQDLLSRGQEVLVQAVKDPMKSKGARLTTEISLPGRFVVFVPHGEGLGVSRRLEDDERIRLRDIVKRLDVKKGGVIVRTAAEGASAEDIERDLVFLQRLWKTIEARAKSAKPPALVYQESELPLRVVRDLFTDDFERALVDHERTYKRIVGYLKKTSPHMVDRVQRHREKTPLMEASGVDEQIRSTLSRRVDLPSGGYLVFDYAEAFTVIDVNTGRFVGSRSKSSGSRLEDTITKNNLEAVKEVVRQLRLRDIGGIIVIDFIDMANPKNRATVEEALKNELERDRTKTYVVEISPLGLVEMTRQNVTDGPREILTRKCTICGGDGVVLSEASAAVDAERHLRALAATAPRTKAFKVELNGKVASLLIGPGASRLMAIEEETKRRFLLVSREDVSVAHFEVLGKGTLESLDGASPVPEGKQLELKLVEVAKHDVNAAVGKLDGLSVCVGGASRLVGKKAKVRIERVLEGTAYATLVAGGKQPEAPITAEGEAEKPTRKPPARKGREPEPEAEADAEAESEAEELAPEEPEAEEPEAEATDAVAETPPKKKTRRGSRGGRRRKKKPAGATTETAAASDGPNTDGEGPKIHVPAPDLGKDEAEETPAAPASKNGEQPKPKKKTRRGSRGGRNRRRKSGAAAAANPGSESAESS
;
A
#
# COMPACT_ATOMS: atom_id res chain seq x y z
N MET A 1 -44.40 32.81 59.55
CA MET A 1 -45.68 32.71 58.81
C MET A 1 -45.53 31.70 57.68
N PHE A 2 -46.62 30.99 57.31
CA PHE A 2 -47.17 30.73 55.95
C PHE A 2 -46.19 30.73 54.75
N ARG A 3 -46.27 29.89 53.69
CA ARG A 3 -47.06 28.71 53.20
C ARG A 3 -46.30 28.18 51.93
N ARG A 4 -46.43 26.97 51.35
CA ARG A 4 -47.19 25.72 51.59
C ARG A 4 -46.46 24.51 50.93
N ARG A 5 -46.51 23.34 51.58
CA ARG A 5 -46.46 21.90 51.15
C ARG A 5 -46.17 21.44 49.70
N LYS A 6 -45.61 20.20 49.62
CA LYS A 6 -45.56 19.25 48.47
C LYS A 6 -46.95 18.87 47.89
N PRO A 7 -46.97 18.16 46.74
CA PRO A 7 -47.52 16.79 46.71
C PRO A 7 -46.50 15.71 46.25
N THR A 8 -46.96 14.45 46.16
CA THR A 8 -46.17 13.22 45.89
C THR A 8 -47.01 12.21 45.11
N MET A 9 -46.39 11.12 44.61
CA MET A 9 -47.01 9.91 44.00
C MET A 9 -47.46 10.14 42.53
N ASP A 10 -47.48 9.15 41.63
CA ASP A 10 -47.03 7.74 41.73
C ASP A 10 -46.68 7.14 40.35
N GLU A 11 -45.69 6.23 40.28
CA GLU A 11 -45.92 4.83 39.84
C GLU A 11 -44.62 3.98 39.76
N ARG A 12 -44.71 2.79 40.36
CA ARG A 12 -44.07 1.48 40.03
C ARG A 12 -42.57 1.33 39.70
N ALA A 13 -42.04 0.20 40.15
CA ALA A 13 -40.68 -0.28 39.86
C ALA A 13 -40.69 -1.63 39.12
N ALA A 14 -39.76 -1.79 38.16
CA ALA A 14 -39.20 -3.05 37.66
C ALA A 14 -37.80 -2.70 37.09
N ALA A 15 -36.66 -3.15 37.63
CA ALA A 15 -36.15 -4.51 37.81
C ALA A 15 -35.34 -5.02 36.60
N ALA A 16 -34.03 -5.24 36.85
CA ALA A 16 -33.06 -6.02 36.08
C ALA A 16 -32.92 -5.76 34.55
N ALA A 17 -31.90 -4.98 34.18
CA ALA A 17 -31.22 -5.13 32.89
C ALA A 17 -29.98 -6.02 33.07
N SER A 18 -29.90 -7.15 32.36
CA SER A 18 -28.82 -8.13 32.46
C SER A 18 -27.59 -7.74 31.64
N ALA A 19 -26.39 -8.04 32.17
CA ALA A 19 -25.15 -7.89 31.41
C ALA A 19 -24.96 -9.07 30.44
N PRO A 20 -24.49 -8.84 29.19
CA PRO A 20 -24.11 -9.92 28.29
C PRO A 20 -22.71 -10.45 28.62
N THR A 21 -22.63 -11.51 29.42
CA THR A 21 -21.43 -12.35 29.50
C THR A 21 -21.35 -13.29 28.31
N THR A 22 -20.21 -13.30 27.61
CA THR A 22 -19.81 -14.39 26.70
C THR A 22 -18.45 -14.98 27.16
N PRO A 23 -18.17 -16.27 26.88
CA PRO A 23 -17.13 -17.00 27.60
C PRO A 23 -15.73 -16.84 27.01
N HIS A 24 -14.72 -17.00 27.85
CA HIS A 24 -13.35 -17.30 27.42
C HIS A 24 -13.11 -18.82 27.42
N GLU A 25 -12.58 -19.34 26.32
CA GLU A 25 -11.87 -20.63 26.30
C GLU A 25 -10.34 -20.41 26.40
N PRO A 26 -9.58 -21.37 26.96
CA PRO A 26 -8.15 -21.20 27.21
C PRO A 26 -7.30 -21.41 25.95
N VAL A 27 -6.38 -20.48 25.67
CA VAL A 27 -5.39 -20.66 24.59
C VAL A 27 -4.23 -21.53 25.07
N THR A 28 -3.95 -22.60 24.32
CA THR A 28 -2.88 -23.57 24.57
C THR A 28 -1.48 -23.04 24.22
N THR A 29 -0.44 -23.65 24.81
CA THR A 29 0.96 -23.24 24.61
C THR A 29 1.57 -23.84 23.33
N PRO A 30 2.13 -23.03 22.40
CA PRO A 30 2.91 -23.53 21.27
C PRO A 30 4.36 -23.92 21.69
N PRO A 31 5.04 -24.79 20.91
CA PRO A 31 6.28 -25.45 21.34
C PRO A 31 7.57 -24.64 21.09
N ALA A 32 8.67 -25.08 21.72
CA ALA A 32 10.00 -24.54 21.51
C ALA A 32 10.61 -24.98 20.16
N ALA A 33 11.12 -24.02 19.38
CA ALA A 33 11.89 -24.27 18.16
C ALA A 33 13.39 -24.00 18.39
N ALA A 34 14.25 -24.87 17.86
CA ALA A 34 15.71 -24.73 17.98
C ALA A 34 16.27 -23.65 17.04
N GLY A 35 17.35 -22.99 17.46
CA GLY A 35 17.97 -21.90 16.72
C GLY A 35 18.95 -22.34 15.63
N ALA A 36 19.12 -21.50 14.62
CA ALA A 36 20.22 -21.53 13.66
C ALA A 36 20.82 -20.12 13.54
N THR A 37 22.08 -19.97 13.94
CA THR A 37 22.82 -18.69 13.86
C THR A 37 23.81 -18.72 12.69
N GLU A 38 23.69 -17.79 11.75
CA GLU A 38 24.75 -17.46 10.81
C GLU A 38 25.25 -16.03 11.03
N GLN A 39 26.58 -15.86 11.08
CA GLN A 39 27.25 -14.57 11.19
C GLN A 39 28.06 -14.29 9.91
N PRO A 40 27.93 -13.12 9.26
CA PRO A 40 28.76 -12.78 8.12
C PRO A 40 30.19 -12.39 8.56
N ALA A 41 31.17 -13.24 8.26
CA ALA A 41 32.58 -13.00 8.57
C ALA A 41 33.29 -12.11 7.52
N ALA A 42 34.25 -11.29 7.97
CA ALA A 42 34.91 -10.29 7.12
C ALA A 42 35.94 -10.88 6.10
N PRO A 43 36.01 -10.36 4.87
CA PRO A 43 36.88 -10.90 3.81
C PRO A 43 38.35 -10.48 3.93
N LYS A 44 39.26 -11.46 3.97
CA LYS A 44 40.72 -11.24 3.86
C LYS A 44 41.21 -11.36 2.41
N ARG A 45 42.08 -10.43 1.98
CA ARG A 45 42.80 -10.48 0.70
C ARG A 45 43.81 -11.65 0.63
N ARG A 46 43.94 -12.31 -0.53
CA ARG A 46 45.25 -12.76 -1.07
C ARG A 46 45.23 -12.93 -2.61
N ARG A 47 46.37 -13.33 -3.21
CA ARG A 47 46.71 -13.19 -4.65
C ARG A 47 47.18 -14.53 -5.27
N ARG A 48 47.06 -14.61 -6.62
CA ARG A 48 47.66 -15.62 -7.55
C ARG A 48 47.12 -17.07 -7.44
N GLY A 49 47.05 -17.86 -8.51
CA GLY A 49 47.21 -17.53 -9.95
C GLY A 49 47.63 -18.71 -10.85
N SER A 50 47.50 -18.53 -12.19
CA SER A 50 47.82 -19.49 -13.28
C SER A 50 46.80 -20.66 -13.47
N ARG A 51 46.69 -21.34 -14.64
CA ARG A 51 47.58 -21.41 -15.82
C ARG A 51 46.89 -21.89 -17.12
N GLY A 52 47.05 -21.16 -18.25
CA GLY A 52 46.90 -21.65 -19.65
C GLY A 52 45.47 -21.85 -20.21
N GLY A 53 45.24 -21.83 -21.54
CA GLY A 53 46.10 -21.39 -22.66
C GLY A 53 45.68 -21.88 -24.07
N ARG A 54 46.23 -21.24 -25.14
CA ARG A 54 46.11 -21.51 -26.61
C ARG A 54 44.82 -20.95 -27.29
N GLY A 55 44.84 -20.35 -28.50
CA GLY A 55 45.96 -19.79 -29.31
C GLY A 55 45.69 -19.62 -30.84
N ARG A 56 46.53 -18.82 -31.54
CA ARG A 56 46.66 -18.61 -33.04
C ARG A 56 45.48 -17.89 -33.76
N LYS A 57 45.62 -17.14 -34.89
CA LYS A 57 46.72 -16.59 -35.77
C LYS A 57 46.50 -15.04 -35.91
N LYS A 58 47.48 -14.11 -36.09
CA LYS A 58 48.49 -13.82 -37.16
C LYS A 58 47.89 -13.42 -38.54
N PRO A 59 48.49 -12.49 -39.37
CA PRO A 59 49.73 -11.69 -39.19
C PRO A 59 49.79 -10.20 -39.71
N ALA A 60 50.79 -9.44 -39.22
CA ALA A 60 51.69 -8.45 -39.87
C ALA A 60 51.17 -7.26 -40.73
N GLY A 61 51.88 -6.11 -40.85
CA GLY A 61 53.19 -5.66 -40.30
C GLY A 61 53.09 -4.21 -39.76
N ALA A 62 54.02 -3.24 -39.92
CA ALA A 62 55.44 -3.12 -40.33
C ALA A 62 55.87 -1.62 -40.10
N ALA A 63 57.12 -1.18 -39.84
CA ALA A 63 58.38 -1.84 -39.51
C ALA A 63 59.37 -0.88 -38.74
N THR A 64 60.56 -1.44 -38.47
CA THR A 64 61.86 -1.05 -37.84
C THR A 64 62.45 0.39 -38.00
N ALA A 65 63.30 0.78 -37.02
CA ALA A 65 64.32 1.87 -37.07
C ALA A 65 65.67 1.34 -37.69
N PRO A 66 66.89 1.98 -37.63
CA PRO A 66 67.48 2.92 -36.62
C PRO A 66 68.38 4.06 -37.20
N ALA A 67 69.15 4.78 -36.34
CA ALA A 67 70.57 5.26 -36.53
C ALA A 67 70.91 6.61 -35.81
N LYS A 68 72.22 6.88 -35.71
CA LYS A 68 72.99 8.06 -35.21
C LYS A 68 74.23 8.22 -36.16
N PRO A 69 75.03 9.32 -36.21
CA PRO A 69 75.56 10.13 -35.08
C PRO A 69 75.82 11.65 -35.35
N GLU A 70 76.52 12.34 -34.41
CA GLU A 70 77.47 13.49 -34.56
C GLU A 70 77.07 14.80 -35.31
N GLU A 71 77.83 15.91 -35.27
CA GLU A 71 78.46 16.68 -34.16
C GLU A 71 78.67 18.13 -34.65
N THR A 72 78.67 19.17 -33.80
CA THR A 72 79.37 20.47 -34.05
C THR A 72 79.44 21.36 -32.80
N LYS A 73 80.42 22.27 -32.73
CA LYS A 73 80.69 23.20 -31.61
C LYS A 73 81.00 24.61 -32.10
N ALA A 74 80.67 25.64 -31.30
CA ALA A 74 81.25 26.98 -31.35
C ALA A 74 81.11 27.70 -29.98
N GLU A 75 82.04 28.59 -29.66
CA GLU A 75 82.27 29.28 -28.36
C GLU A 75 83.16 30.53 -28.62
N PRO A 76 83.50 31.40 -27.64
CA PRO A 76 82.79 31.95 -26.47
C PRO A 76 82.95 33.51 -26.50
N PRO A 77 83.38 34.27 -25.45
CA PRO A 77 83.03 34.38 -24.01
C PRO A 77 82.34 35.76 -23.71
N LYS A 78 82.06 36.29 -22.50
CA LYS A 78 82.63 36.20 -21.12
C LYS A 78 81.56 36.49 -20.03
N LYS A 79 81.77 35.87 -18.85
CA LYS A 79 81.74 36.37 -17.44
C LYS A 79 80.83 37.58 -17.04
N ASP A 80 80.28 37.68 -15.81
CA ASP A 80 80.87 37.36 -14.49
C ASP A 80 79.84 36.97 -13.38
N ALA A 81 80.32 36.80 -12.13
CA ALA A 81 79.61 36.80 -10.83
C ALA A 81 78.94 35.49 -10.27
N ALA A 82 79.75 34.73 -9.53
CA ALA A 82 79.52 34.02 -8.25
C ALA A 82 78.15 33.39 -7.84
N ARG A 83 78.25 32.17 -7.27
CA ARG A 83 77.17 31.33 -6.70
C ARG A 83 77.35 31.12 -5.18
N PRO A 84 76.28 31.21 -4.37
CA PRO A 84 76.17 30.47 -3.11
C PRO A 84 75.22 29.25 -3.23
N GLU A 85 75.15 28.43 -2.17
CA GLU A 85 74.76 27.02 -2.29
C GLU A 85 73.24 26.73 -2.15
N ARG A 86 72.79 25.67 -2.83
CA ARG A 86 71.40 25.18 -2.72
C ARG A 86 71.23 24.29 -1.49
N ARG A 87 70.61 24.83 -0.44
CA ARG A 87 69.98 24.01 0.64
C ARG A 87 68.92 23.08 0.03
N PRO A 88 68.75 21.83 0.51
CA PRO A 88 67.75 20.91 -0.01
C PRO A 88 66.34 21.42 0.30
N ALA A 89 65.58 21.79 -0.73
CA ALA A 89 64.20 22.24 -0.58
C ALA A 89 63.30 21.08 -0.12
N ALA A 90 62.73 21.19 1.07
CA ALA A 90 61.86 20.16 1.63
C ALA A 90 60.67 19.87 0.69
N ARG A 91 60.52 18.60 0.30
CA ARG A 91 59.46 18.09 -0.58
C ARG A 91 58.10 18.16 0.13
N LYS A 92 57.50 19.35 0.22
CA LYS A 92 56.11 19.53 0.68
C LYS A 92 55.20 18.65 -0.18
N GLN A 93 54.75 17.53 0.38
CA GLN A 93 53.72 16.71 -0.23
C GLN A 93 52.47 17.59 -0.35
N ARG A 94 52.06 17.90 -1.58
CA ARG A 94 50.76 18.53 -1.84
C ARG A 94 49.70 17.49 -1.48
N THR A 95 49.26 17.50 -0.23
CA THR A 95 48.05 16.82 0.21
C THR A 95 46.94 17.24 -0.74
N ARG A 96 46.40 16.27 -1.48
CA ARG A 96 45.22 16.49 -2.31
C ARG A 96 44.04 16.66 -1.35
N THR A 97 43.81 17.88 -0.89
CA THR A 97 42.54 18.26 -0.27
C THR A 97 41.43 17.83 -1.22
N ARG A 98 40.60 16.91 -0.74
CA ARG A 98 39.47 16.37 -1.48
C ARG A 98 38.52 17.53 -1.68
N ARG A 99 38.53 18.17 -2.86
CA ARG A 99 37.67 19.32 -3.18
C ARG A 99 36.23 18.93 -2.81
N THR A 100 35.69 19.59 -1.80
CA THR A 100 34.26 19.60 -1.53
C THR A 100 33.57 20.01 -2.83
N PRO A 101 32.48 19.35 -3.25
CA PRO A 101 31.67 19.88 -4.34
C PRO A 101 31.21 21.30 -3.95
N PRO A 102 31.20 22.27 -4.87
CA PRO A 102 30.66 23.59 -4.58
C PRO A 102 29.20 23.43 -4.16
N ARG A 103 28.84 23.91 -2.96
CA ARG A 103 27.45 23.95 -2.54
C ARG A 103 26.67 24.85 -3.49
N ARG A 104 25.48 24.41 -3.89
CA ARG A 104 24.61 25.13 -4.83
C ARG A 104 24.13 26.45 -4.19
N PRO A 105 23.82 27.48 -4.98
CA PRO A 105 23.25 28.71 -4.43
C PRO A 105 21.92 28.41 -3.74
N PRO A 106 21.59 29.10 -2.62
CA PRO A 106 20.33 28.89 -1.94
C PRO A 106 19.14 29.22 -2.86
N LEU A 107 18.07 28.44 -2.73
CA LEU A 107 16.84 28.62 -3.48
C LEU A 107 16.19 29.98 -3.14
N PRO A 108 15.49 30.63 -4.08
CA PRO A 108 14.88 31.93 -3.84
C PRO A 108 13.87 31.87 -2.69
N PRO A 109 13.79 32.93 -1.85
CA PRO A 109 12.87 32.97 -0.73
C PRO A 109 11.43 33.05 -1.22
N ALA A 110 10.64 32.02 -0.88
CA ALA A 110 9.20 32.00 -1.09
C ALA A 110 8.50 32.76 0.05
N LYS A 111 7.40 33.45 -0.26
CA LYS A 111 6.54 34.08 0.75
C LYS A 111 5.87 33.01 1.59
N ARG A 112 6.11 33.01 2.91
CA ARG A 112 5.55 32.02 3.83
C ARG A 112 4.47 32.62 4.72
N GLU A 113 3.34 31.93 4.82
CA GLU A 113 2.28 32.24 5.77
C GLU A 113 1.88 31.00 6.56
N LEU A 114 1.43 31.18 7.80
CA LEU A 114 0.98 30.10 8.69
C LEU A 114 -0.48 30.26 9.07
N MET A 115 -1.31 29.27 8.74
CA MET A 115 -2.74 29.24 9.11
C MET A 115 -2.94 28.28 10.28
N ILE A 116 -3.56 28.75 11.36
CA ILE A 116 -3.80 27.96 12.58
C ILE A 116 -5.29 28.00 12.91
N SER A 117 -5.93 26.84 12.85
CA SER A 117 -7.34 26.63 13.21
C SER A 117 -7.47 25.61 14.34
N VAL A 118 -8.29 25.92 15.34
CA VAL A 118 -8.53 25.03 16.49
C VAL A 118 -10.02 24.90 16.75
N ASP A 119 -10.57 23.76 16.32
CA ASP A 119 -11.93 23.31 16.59
C ASP A 119 -11.98 22.53 17.92
N ILE A 120 -13.19 22.07 18.29
CA ILE A 120 -13.40 21.28 19.53
C ILE A 120 -12.71 19.90 19.45
N SER A 121 -12.78 19.25 18.28
CA SER A 121 -12.34 17.86 18.09
C SER A 121 -11.12 17.70 17.17
N GLU A 122 -10.59 18.80 16.62
CA GLU A 122 -9.49 18.77 15.66
C GLU A 122 -8.66 20.07 15.75
N GLN A 123 -7.34 19.94 15.70
CA GLN A 123 -6.42 21.06 15.52
C GLN A 123 -5.81 20.96 14.12
N ARG A 124 -5.87 22.03 13.34
CA ARG A 124 -5.39 22.10 11.96
C ARG A 124 -4.36 23.21 11.81
N VAL A 125 -3.21 22.92 11.22
CA VAL A 125 -2.18 23.93 10.92
C VAL A 125 -1.66 23.73 9.51
N ALA A 126 -1.65 24.79 8.70
CA ALA A 126 -1.18 24.74 7.32
C ALA A 126 -0.12 25.82 7.04
N VAL A 127 0.91 25.44 6.28
CA VAL A 127 1.95 26.34 5.77
C VAL A 127 1.65 26.63 4.31
N LEU A 128 1.53 27.92 3.97
CA LEU A 128 1.41 28.37 2.59
C LEU A 128 2.77 28.89 2.12
N GLU A 129 3.17 28.51 0.91
CA GLU A 129 4.34 29.00 0.18
C GLU A 129 3.83 29.63 -1.13
N ASP A 130 4.12 30.92 -1.33
CA ASP A 130 3.65 31.73 -2.48
C ASP A 130 2.13 31.60 -2.75
N GLY A 131 1.33 31.57 -1.67
CA GLY A 131 -0.13 31.45 -1.71
C GLY A 131 -0.66 30.03 -1.95
N LYS A 132 0.19 29.02 -2.10
CA LYS A 132 -0.21 27.60 -2.23
C LYS A 132 0.10 26.84 -0.94
N VAL A 133 -0.78 25.94 -0.52
CA VAL A 133 -0.52 25.08 0.64
C VAL A 133 0.61 24.10 0.33
N ALA A 134 1.65 24.09 1.16
CA ALA A 134 2.84 23.26 1.00
C ALA A 134 2.90 22.13 2.04
N GLU A 135 2.51 22.41 3.29
CA GLU A 135 2.43 21.46 4.40
C GLU A 135 1.09 21.63 5.11
N ALA A 136 0.46 20.52 5.52
CA ALA A 136 -0.75 20.52 6.33
C ALA A 136 -0.64 19.48 7.44
N TYR A 137 -0.90 19.90 8.68
CA TYR A 137 -0.85 19.09 9.88
C TYR A 137 -2.22 19.05 10.54
N LEU A 138 -2.62 17.86 10.99
CA LEU A 138 -3.87 17.63 11.70
C LEU A 138 -3.57 16.86 12.99
N GLU A 139 -4.19 17.22 14.11
CA GLU A 139 -4.09 16.49 15.38
C GLU A 139 -5.49 16.41 16.02
N ARG A 140 -5.97 15.18 16.28
CA ARG A 140 -7.25 14.92 16.97
C ARG A 140 -6.97 14.45 18.40
N PRO A 141 -7.79 14.82 19.42
CA PRO A 141 -7.54 14.45 20.82
C PRO A 141 -7.31 12.94 21.05
N GLU A 142 -8.09 12.09 20.37
CA GLU A 142 -8.02 10.62 20.45
C GLU A 142 -6.72 10.03 19.88
N ARG A 143 -6.06 10.72 18.95
CA ARG A 143 -4.80 10.30 18.31
C ARG A 143 -3.66 11.28 18.57
N ARG A 144 -3.72 12.04 19.67
CA ARG A 144 -2.63 12.96 20.03
C ARG A 144 -1.38 12.15 20.36
N SER A 145 -0.30 12.39 19.64
CA SER A 145 1.01 11.79 19.92
C SER A 145 1.43 12.06 21.36
N ILE A 146 1.95 11.04 22.02
CA ILE A 146 2.57 11.14 23.33
C ILE A 146 4.08 11.39 23.24
N ALA A 147 4.68 11.38 22.05
CA ALA A 147 6.10 11.66 21.87
C ALA A 147 6.47 13.04 22.44
N GLY A 148 7.54 13.10 23.21
CA GLY A 148 7.97 14.28 23.98
C GLY A 148 7.38 14.38 25.39
N ASN A 149 6.25 13.71 25.70
CA ASN A 149 5.70 13.67 27.06
C ASN A 149 6.69 13.04 28.04
N ILE A 150 6.72 13.53 29.28
CA ILE A 150 7.54 12.99 30.37
C ILE A 150 6.62 12.43 31.44
N TYR A 151 6.82 11.17 31.78
CA TYR A 151 6.09 10.40 32.78
C TYR A 151 7.01 10.04 33.94
N LYS A 152 6.46 10.03 35.16
CA LYS A 152 7.05 9.29 36.27
C LYS A 152 6.37 7.93 36.31
N GLY A 153 7.13 6.87 36.06
CA GLY A 153 6.63 5.50 35.99
C GLY A 153 7.34 4.58 36.98
N THR A 154 6.88 3.32 37.02
CA THR A 154 7.44 2.27 37.88
C THR A 154 7.97 1.13 36.99
N VAL A 155 9.15 0.60 37.28
CA VAL A 155 9.69 -0.58 36.57
C VAL A 155 8.86 -1.82 36.95
N ASP A 156 7.97 -2.26 36.07
CA ASP A 156 7.18 -3.48 36.26
C ASP A 156 8.05 -4.73 36.04
N ASN A 157 8.88 -4.78 34.99
CA ASN A 157 9.71 -5.96 34.74
C ASN A 157 11.02 -5.60 34.04
N VAL A 158 12.05 -6.41 34.25
CA VAL A 158 13.37 -6.26 33.65
C VAL A 158 13.71 -7.56 32.92
N LEU A 159 14.06 -7.46 31.64
CA LEU A 159 14.35 -8.60 30.76
C LEU A 159 15.81 -8.58 30.30
N PRO A 160 16.73 -9.27 30.99
CA PRO A 160 18.14 -9.35 30.61
C PRO A 160 18.35 -9.85 29.17
N GLY A 161 17.54 -10.81 28.71
CA GLY A 161 17.61 -11.36 27.35
C GLY A 161 17.19 -10.41 26.22
N MET A 162 16.65 -9.23 26.55
CA MET A 162 16.36 -8.15 25.59
C MET A 162 17.11 -6.85 25.94
N GLU A 163 17.97 -6.87 26.96
CA GLU A 163 18.66 -5.72 27.55
C GLU A 163 17.73 -4.50 27.75
N ALA A 164 16.53 -4.76 28.30
CA ALA A 164 15.46 -3.78 28.41
C ALA A 164 14.56 -3.97 29.63
N ALA A 165 13.80 -2.91 29.97
CA ALA A 165 12.82 -2.89 31.05
C ALA A 165 11.45 -2.41 30.55
N PHE A 166 10.39 -2.97 31.12
CA PHE A 166 9.02 -2.50 30.99
C PHE A 166 8.68 -1.56 32.14
N ILE A 167 8.13 -0.40 31.80
CA ILE A 167 7.79 0.66 32.76
C ILE A 167 6.31 0.99 32.65
N GLU A 168 5.61 0.87 33.78
CA GLU A 168 4.23 1.32 33.94
C GLU A 168 4.18 2.85 33.93
N ILE A 169 3.49 3.41 32.94
CA ILE A 169 3.37 4.87 32.72
C ILE A 169 1.90 5.36 32.71
N GLY A 170 0.95 4.51 33.10
CA GLY A 170 -0.47 4.86 33.19
C GLY A 170 -1.19 4.89 31.83
N LEU A 171 -0.71 4.08 30.88
CA LEU A 171 -1.36 3.81 29.60
C LEU A 171 -1.74 2.33 29.52
N GLU A 172 -2.56 1.93 28.55
CA GLU A 172 -3.00 0.54 28.33
C GLU A 172 -1.85 -0.48 28.22
N LYS A 173 -0.62 -0.03 27.89
CA LYS A 173 0.55 -0.88 27.67
C LYS A 173 1.79 -0.22 28.27
N ASN A 174 2.56 -1.01 29.03
CA ASN A 174 3.82 -0.57 29.61
C ASN A 174 4.80 -0.09 28.52
N GLY A 175 5.47 1.03 28.77
CA GLY A 175 6.50 1.56 27.89
C GLY A 175 7.77 0.70 27.95
N PHE A 176 8.57 0.75 26.90
CA PHE A 176 9.75 -0.08 26.70
C PHE A 176 11.02 0.78 26.71
N LEU A 177 11.91 0.52 27.67
CA LEU A 177 13.19 1.23 27.85
C LEU A 177 14.37 0.27 27.58
N TYR A 178 15.25 0.63 26.64
CA TYR A 178 16.48 -0.13 26.34
C TYR A 178 17.64 0.29 27.26
N VAL A 179 18.63 -0.59 27.48
CA VAL A 179 19.82 -0.29 28.30
C VAL A 179 20.62 0.93 27.81
N ASP A 180 20.70 1.16 26.50
CA ASP A 180 21.37 2.33 25.92
C ASP A 180 20.64 3.65 26.18
N GLU A 181 19.34 3.58 26.47
CA GLU A 181 18.46 4.72 26.80
C GLU A 181 18.43 5.00 28.32
N VAL A 182 19.25 4.27 29.11
CA VAL A 182 19.47 4.50 30.55
C VAL A 182 20.69 5.40 30.74
N VAL A 183 20.44 6.65 31.09
CA VAL A 183 21.43 7.71 31.33
C VAL A 183 21.23 8.24 32.74
N GLY A 184 22.33 8.41 33.48
CA GLY A 184 22.32 8.96 34.83
C GLY A 184 23.72 9.41 35.24
N PRO A 185 23.84 10.39 36.15
CA PRO A 185 25.10 11.04 36.49
C PRO A 185 26.13 10.14 37.19
N GLU A 186 25.73 8.94 37.65
CA GLU A 186 26.61 7.92 38.23
C GLU A 186 27.12 6.89 37.20
N LEU A 187 26.65 6.98 35.94
CA LEU A 187 26.85 5.96 34.89
C LEU A 187 27.73 6.41 33.72
N GLU A 188 28.25 7.63 33.77
CA GLU A 188 29.05 8.22 32.69
C GLU A 188 30.45 7.57 32.61
N GLY A 189 30.99 7.48 31.39
CA GLY A 189 32.32 6.88 31.12
C GLY A 189 32.36 5.36 30.90
N ARG A 190 31.28 4.59 31.14
CA ARG A 190 31.23 3.13 30.89
C ARG A 190 30.24 2.73 29.78
N SER A 191 30.56 3.10 28.53
CA SER A 191 29.64 2.94 27.38
C SER A 191 29.47 1.52 26.81
N HIS A 192 30.22 0.52 27.29
CA HIS A 192 30.14 -0.86 26.76
C HIS A 192 30.04 -1.90 27.89
N GLY A 193 29.18 -2.91 27.70
CA GLY A 193 29.04 -4.06 28.61
C GLY A 193 28.12 -3.88 29.82
N ARG A 194 27.33 -2.79 29.87
CA ARG A 194 26.30 -2.57 30.91
C ARG A 194 25.13 -3.53 30.69
N LYS A 195 24.66 -4.23 31.73
CA LYS A 195 23.42 -5.02 31.68
C LYS A 195 22.29 -4.27 32.33
N ILE A 196 21.09 -4.34 31.77
CA ILE A 196 19.89 -3.65 32.29
C ILE A 196 19.59 -3.98 33.77
N GLN A 197 19.84 -5.23 34.18
CA GLN A 197 19.65 -5.74 35.54
C GLN A 197 20.56 -5.04 36.59
N ASP A 198 21.69 -4.48 36.16
CA ASP A 198 22.65 -3.80 37.02
C ASP A 198 22.32 -2.30 37.16
N LEU A 199 21.35 -1.81 36.36
CA LEU A 199 20.93 -0.39 36.29
C LEU A 199 19.52 -0.15 36.84
N LEU A 200 18.61 -1.11 36.67
CA LEU A 200 17.20 -0.98 37.03
C LEU A 200 16.70 -2.20 37.82
N SER A 201 15.98 -1.95 38.91
CA SER A 201 15.31 -2.96 39.74
C SER A 201 13.79 -2.91 39.58
N ARG A 202 13.12 -4.07 39.77
CA ARG A 202 11.66 -4.14 39.81
C ARG A 202 11.10 -3.27 40.95
N GLY A 203 10.06 -2.49 40.67
CA GLY A 203 9.44 -1.55 41.61
C GLY A 203 10.14 -0.20 41.74
N GLN A 204 11.23 0.04 41.01
CA GLN A 204 11.94 1.32 41.01
C GLN A 204 11.12 2.41 40.32
N GLU A 205 11.00 3.59 40.95
CA GLU A 205 10.45 4.79 40.30
C GLU A 205 11.47 5.38 39.33
N VAL A 206 11.06 5.68 38.09
CA VAL A 206 11.92 6.27 37.05
C VAL A 206 11.20 7.40 36.32
N LEU A 207 11.90 8.50 36.04
CA LEU A 207 11.42 9.59 35.20
C LEU A 207 11.84 9.32 33.74
N VAL A 208 10.86 9.25 32.83
CA VAL A 208 11.06 8.79 31.44
C VAL A 208 10.36 9.71 30.44
N GLN A 209 10.98 9.95 29.29
CA GLN A 209 10.38 10.64 28.15
C GLN A 209 9.97 9.63 27.08
N ALA A 210 8.80 9.82 26.47
CA ALA A 210 8.37 9.02 25.32
C ALA A 210 9.08 9.51 24.04
N VAL A 211 9.83 8.62 23.39
CA VAL A 211 10.57 8.86 22.15
C VAL A 211 9.74 8.47 20.92
N LYS A 212 8.87 7.46 21.06
CA LYS A 212 7.93 7.02 20.02
C LYS A 212 6.61 6.57 20.63
N ASP A 213 5.53 6.86 19.93
CA ASP A 213 4.17 6.38 20.22
C ASP A 213 4.07 4.84 20.23
N PRO A 214 3.09 4.26 20.95
CA PRO A 214 2.85 2.82 20.95
C PRO A 214 2.42 2.34 19.55
N MET A 215 2.89 1.17 19.12
CA MET A 215 2.67 0.63 17.78
C MET A 215 1.97 -0.73 17.82
N LYS A 216 0.67 -0.75 17.50
CA LYS A 216 -0.21 -1.94 17.46
C LYS A 216 -0.15 -2.74 18.78
N SER A 217 0.64 -3.81 18.84
CA SER A 217 0.84 -4.66 20.02
C SER A 217 1.88 -4.11 21.00
N LYS A 218 2.81 -3.25 20.55
CA LYS A 218 3.96 -2.78 21.34
C LYS A 218 3.63 -1.45 22.06
N GLY A 219 4.09 -1.33 23.31
CA GLY A 219 4.06 -0.06 24.05
C GLY A 219 5.02 0.99 23.48
N ALA A 220 4.96 2.20 24.05
CA ALA A 220 5.78 3.34 23.64
C ALA A 220 7.28 3.08 23.85
N ARG A 221 8.16 3.61 22.98
CA ARG A 221 9.61 3.61 23.27
C ARG A 221 9.93 4.74 24.24
N LEU A 222 10.61 4.42 25.33
CA LEU A 222 11.01 5.35 26.37
C LEU A 222 12.52 5.64 26.33
N THR A 223 12.90 6.77 26.91
CA THR A 223 14.27 7.10 27.30
C THR A 223 14.32 7.79 28.66
N THR A 224 15.46 7.74 29.33
CA THR A 224 15.74 8.56 30.54
C THR A 224 16.55 9.82 30.21
N GLU A 225 17.12 9.91 29.01
CA GLU A 225 17.73 11.15 28.49
C GLU A 225 16.64 12.15 28.10
N ILE A 226 16.14 12.89 29.10
CA ILE A 226 15.11 13.91 28.88
C ILE A 226 15.66 15.03 28.01
N SER A 227 14.95 15.32 26.93
CA SER A 227 15.26 16.42 26.00
C SER A 227 14.09 17.41 25.96
N LEU A 228 14.38 18.69 26.12
CA LEU A 228 13.41 19.78 26.07
C LEU A 228 13.65 20.63 24.82
N PRO A 229 12.91 20.41 23.72
CA PRO A 229 13.03 21.23 22.51
C PRO A 229 12.39 22.62 22.72
N GLY A 230 13.24 23.65 22.70
CA GLY A 230 12.86 25.05 22.48
C GLY A 230 12.91 25.41 20.99
N ARG A 231 12.79 26.69 20.65
CA ARG A 231 12.76 27.18 19.28
C ARG A 231 14.11 27.05 18.58
N PHE A 232 15.17 27.53 19.22
CA PHE A 232 16.52 27.60 18.68
C PHE A 232 17.42 26.50 19.23
N VAL A 233 17.17 26.04 20.45
CA VAL A 233 17.98 25.03 21.13
C VAL A 233 17.13 23.88 21.67
N VAL A 234 17.75 22.71 21.81
CA VAL A 234 17.26 21.62 22.67
C VAL A 234 18.14 21.60 23.91
N PHE A 235 17.52 21.63 25.10
CA PHE A 235 18.22 21.50 26.38
C PHE A 235 18.09 20.06 26.89
N VAL A 236 19.21 19.46 27.29
CA VAL A 236 19.30 18.07 27.76
C VAL A 236 19.85 18.08 29.20
N PRO A 237 18.99 18.07 30.24
CA PRO A 237 19.42 18.42 31.61
C PRO A 237 20.43 17.46 32.24
N HIS A 238 20.47 16.21 31.77
CA HIS A 238 21.38 15.15 32.25
C HIS A 238 22.49 14.79 31.24
N GLY A 239 22.58 15.47 30.10
CA GLY A 239 23.64 15.27 29.12
C GLY A 239 24.74 16.32 29.24
N GLU A 240 25.87 16.09 28.57
CA GLU A 240 26.99 17.03 28.52
C GLU A 240 27.22 17.65 27.14
N GLY A 241 27.88 18.82 27.12
CA GLY A 241 28.48 19.40 25.92
C GLY A 241 27.55 20.21 25.00
N LEU A 242 28.14 20.67 23.88
CA LEU A 242 27.53 21.61 22.95
C LEU A 242 27.43 21.03 21.53
N GLY A 243 26.21 20.68 21.12
CA GLY A 243 25.89 20.23 19.77
C GLY A 243 25.40 21.38 18.87
N VAL A 244 25.62 21.26 17.56
CA VAL A 244 25.04 22.15 16.54
C VAL A 244 24.57 21.32 15.35
N SER A 245 23.41 21.65 14.78
CA SER A 245 22.79 20.91 13.68
C SER A 245 23.73 20.71 12.48
N ARG A 246 23.77 19.47 11.99
CA ARG A 246 24.57 19.07 10.80
C ARG A 246 24.00 19.62 9.47
N ARG A 247 22.79 20.17 9.49
CA ARG A 247 22.13 20.79 8.31
C ARG A 247 22.61 22.22 8.04
N LEU A 248 23.04 22.94 9.07
CA LEU A 248 23.55 24.31 8.96
C LEU A 248 24.87 24.35 8.18
N GLU A 249 25.13 25.44 7.47
CA GLU A 249 26.44 25.73 6.86
C GLU A 249 27.57 25.79 7.90
N ASP A 250 28.80 25.49 7.49
CA ASP A 250 29.93 25.38 8.44
C ASP A 250 30.31 26.71 9.09
N ASP A 251 30.16 27.84 8.39
CA ASP A 251 30.41 29.19 8.94
C ASP A 251 29.37 29.58 10.02
N GLU A 252 28.09 29.38 9.72
CA GLU A 252 26.99 29.62 10.68
C GLU A 252 27.08 28.65 11.87
N ARG A 253 27.52 27.41 11.63
CA ARG A 253 27.83 26.42 12.68
C ARG A 253 29.00 26.85 13.57
N ILE A 254 29.98 27.59 13.05
CA ILE A 254 31.06 28.19 13.87
C ILE A 254 30.48 29.34 14.70
N ARG A 255 29.79 30.30 14.08
CA ARG A 255 29.12 31.42 14.77
C ARG A 255 28.23 30.94 15.93
N LEU A 256 27.30 30.02 15.66
CA LEU A 256 26.33 29.55 16.66
C LEU A 256 27.00 28.77 17.79
N ARG A 257 28.04 27.98 17.49
CA ARG A 257 28.85 27.32 18.53
C ARG A 257 29.55 28.36 19.43
N ASP A 258 30.09 29.41 18.85
CA ASP A 258 30.82 30.45 19.58
C ASP A 258 29.92 31.45 20.30
N ILE A 259 28.64 31.56 19.91
CA ILE A 259 27.58 32.18 20.70
C ILE A 259 27.29 31.32 21.94
N VAL A 260 26.94 30.04 21.78
CA VAL A 260 26.52 29.19 22.92
C VAL A 260 27.66 28.95 23.91
N LYS A 261 28.92 28.89 23.47
CA LYS A 261 30.09 28.88 24.38
C LYS A 261 30.12 30.07 25.36
N ARG A 262 29.61 31.25 24.97
CA ARG A 262 29.60 32.46 25.81
C ARG A 262 28.47 32.47 26.83
N LEU A 263 27.45 31.61 26.67
CA LEU A 263 26.28 31.53 27.54
C LEU A 263 26.50 30.65 28.79
N ASP A 264 27.71 30.09 28.98
CA ASP A 264 28.18 29.35 30.16
C ASP A 264 27.12 28.40 30.77
N VAL A 265 26.84 27.31 30.06
CA VAL A 265 25.81 26.33 30.45
C VAL A 265 26.31 25.43 31.58
N LYS A 266 26.25 25.94 32.82
CA LYS A 266 26.84 25.32 34.02
C LYS A 266 26.36 23.90 34.35
N LYS A 267 25.19 23.48 33.84
CA LYS A 267 24.63 22.12 33.97
C LYS A 267 23.71 21.81 32.77
N GLY A 268 23.84 20.61 32.21
CA GLY A 268 23.04 20.12 31.09
C GLY A 268 23.60 20.54 29.72
N GLY A 269 23.41 19.67 28.73
CA GLY A 269 23.87 19.86 27.36
C GLY A 269 22.91 20.72 26.53
N VAL A 270 23.44 21.32 25.47
CA VAL A 270 22.67 22.17 24.54
C VAL A 270 22.94 21.78 23.10
N ILE A 271 21.87 21.56 22.32
CA ILE A 271 21.95 21.24 20.89
C ILE A 271 21.25 22.33 20.08
N VAL A 272 22.01 23.10 19.31
CA VAL A 272 21.48 24.17 18.43
C VAL A 272 20.77 23.56 17.22
N ARG A 273 19.51 23.95 17.01
CA ARG A 273 18.60 23.49 15.95
C ARG A 273 18.84 24.26 14.66
N THR A 274 18.35 23.75 13.53
CA THR A 274 18.42 24.47 12.24
C THR A 274 17.61 25.77 12.24
N ALA A 275 16.53 25.87 13.02
CA ALA A 275 15.76 27.11 13.17
C ALA A 275 16.52 28.27 13.85
N ALA A 276 17.76 28.04 14.33
CA ALA A 276 18.67 29.08 14.84
C ALA A 276 19.53 29.74 13.76
N GLU A 277 19.39 29.35 12.49
CA GLU A 277 20.06 30.00 11.36
C GLU A 277 19.72 31.50 11.33
N GLY A 278 20.74 32.35 11.36
CA GLY A 278 20.57 33.81 11.39
C GLY A 278 20.27 34.40 12.78
N ALA A 279 19.88 33.60 13.77
CA ALA A 279 19.35 34.06 15.06
C ALA A 279 20.34 34.90 15.89
N SER A 280 19.80 35.80 16.71
CA SER A 280 20.59 36.63 17.64
C SER A 280 21.08 35.82 18.84
N ALA A 281 22.16 36.28 19.49
CA ALA A 281 22.63 35.67 20.73
C ALA A 281 21.59 35.81 21.87
N GLU A 282 20.86 36.94 21.91
CA GLU A 282 19.83 37.21 22.90
C GLU A 282 18.64 36.25 22.77
N ASP A 283 18.23 35.90 21.56
CA ASP A 283 17.10 34.99 21.33
C ASP A 283 17.43 33.55 21.67
N ILE A 284 18.68 33.13 21.43
CA ILE A 284 19.21 31.85 21.87
C ILE A 284 19.29 31.79 23.41
N GLU A 285 19.71 32.88 24.06
CA GLU A 285 19.72 33.00 25.53
C GLU A 285 18.29 32.96 26.11
N ARG A 286 17.35 33.72 25.54
CA ARG A 286 15.93 33.73 25.93
C ARG A 286 15.31 32.33 25.90
N ASP A 287 15.51 31.60 24.81
CA ASP A 287 15.02 30.23 24.62
C ASP A 287 15.67 29.26 25.64
N LEU A 288 16.99 29.34 25.83
CA LEU A 288 17.71 28.53 26.84
C LEU A 288 17.22 28.80 28.27
N VAL A 289 17.09 30.08 28.66
CA VAL A 289 16.61 30.49 30.00
C VAL A 289 15.15 30.07 30.20
N PHE A 290 14.32 30.09 29.15
CA PHE A 290 12.96 29.53 29.20
C PHE A 290 13.00 28.01 29.46
N LEU A 291 13.82 27.25 28.74
CA LEU A 291 13.95 25.79 28.92
C LEU A 291 14.49 25.40 30.29
N GLN A 292 15.47 26.14 30.84
CA GLN A 292 15.97 25.90 32.20
C GLN A 292 14.91 26.15 33.28
N ARG A 293 14.03 27.14 33.09
CA ARG A 293 12.89 27.40 34.00
C ARG A 293 11.80 26.33 33.86
N LEU A 294 11.55 25.85 32.63
CA LEU A 294 10.67 24.71 32.37
C LEU A 294 11.20 23.45 33.07
N TRP A 295 12.49 23.13 32.92
CA TRP A 295 13.10 21.97 33.58
C TRP A 295 12.94 22.00 35.10
N LYS A 296 13.26 23.11 35.77
CA LYS A 296 13.06 23.25 37.23
C LYS A 296 11.61 23.02 37.66
N THR A 297 10.64 23.37 36.81
CA THR A 297 9.21 23.13 37.06
C THR A 297 8.86 21.65 36.90
N ILE A 298 9.44 20.97 35.90
CA ILE A 298 9.29 19.52 35.65
C ILE A 298 9.92 18.72 36.79
N GLU A 299 11.14 19.08 37.22
CA GLU A 299 11.86 18.44 38.32
C GLU A 299 11.10 18.54 39.65
N ALA A 300 10.57 19.73 39.98
CA ALA A 300 9.75 19.93 41.17
C ALA A 300 8.46 19.09 41.12
N ARG A 301 7.78 19.04 39.98
CA ARG A 301 6.57 18.22 39.80
C ARG A 301 6.87 16.73 39.87
N ALA A 302 7.98 16.27 39.28
CA ALA A 302 8.43 14.87 39.34
C ALA A 302 8.68 14.40 40.79
N LYS A 303 9.29 15.24 41.63
CA LYS A 303 9.50 14.93 43.06
C LYS A 303 8.19 14.80 43.84
N SER A 304 7.16 15.58 43.48
CA SER A 304 5.84 15.53 44.13
C SER A 304 4.87 14.48 43.56
N ALA A 305 5.11 13.97 42.35
CA ALA A 305 4.22 13.04 41.68
C ALA A 305 4.37 11.61 42.23
N LYS A 306 3.26 10.88 42.38
CA LYS A 306 3.23 9.43 42.60
C LYS A 306 3.09 8.74 41.24
N PRO A 307 3.91 7.72 40.92
CA PRO A 307 3.75 6.97 39.68
C PRO A 307 2.52 6.04 39.75
N PRO A 308 1.95 5.64 38.59
CA PRO A 308 2.22 6.21 37.27
C PRO A 308 1.58 7.60 37.09
N ALA A 309 2.34 8.59 36.61
CA ALA A 309 1.83 9.95 36.40
C ALA A 309 2.50 10.72 35.25
N LEU A 310 1.69 11.46 34.49
CA LEU A 310 2.14 12.45 33.51
C LEU A 310 2.69 13.70 34.23
N VAL A 311 3.99 13.95 34.10
CA VAL A 311 4.70 15.09 34.71
C VAL A 311 4.69 16.29 33.76
N TYR A 312 4.99 16.07 32.49
CA TYR A 312 4.96 17.08 31.44
C TYR A 312 4.31 16.53 30.18
N GLN A 313 3.44 17.32 29.57
CA GLN A 313 2.82 17.02 28.29
C GLN A 313 3.41 17.93 27.22
N GLU A 314 3.85 17.36 26.11
CA GLU A 314 4.42 18.12 24.99
C GLU A 314 3.36 19.01 24.32
N SER A 315 3.82 20.10 23.70
CA SER A 315 3.02 21.15 23.11
C SER A 315 1.98 20.61 22.12
N GLU A 316 0.74 21.09 22.25
CA GLU A 316 -0.32 20.96 21.23
C GLU A 316 0.17 21.45 19.85
N LEU A 317 -0.35 20.83 18.79
CA LEU A 317 0.09 21.07 17.40
C LEU A 317 0.35 22.55 17.02
N PRO A 318 -0.54 23.53 17.30
CA PRO A 318 -0.28 24.95 17.02
C PRO A 318 1.00 25.51 17.65
N LEU A 319 1.30 25.16 18.90
CA LEU A 319 2.51 25.61 19.60
C LEU A 319 3.74 24.82 19.14
N ARG A 320 3.58 23.52 18.85
CA ARG A 320 4.61 22.65 18.28
C ARG A 320 5.09 23.23 16.94
N VAL A 321 4.16 23.54 16.04
CA VAL A 321 4.44 24.12 14.73
C VAL A 321 5.01 25.55 14.83
N VAL A 322 4.52 26.43 15.71
CA VAL A 322 5.11 27.76 15.90
C VAL A 322 6.54 27.69 16.45
N ARG A 323 6.84 26.74 17.36
CA ARG A 323 8.21 26.50 17.81
C ARG A 323 9.11 26.00 16.68
N ASP A 324 8.63 25.02 15.91
CA ASP A 324 9.46 24.22 15.01
C ASP A 324 9.57 24.80 13.58
N LEU A 325 8.59 25.58 13.11
CA LEU A 325 8.50 26.05 11.72
C LEU A 325 8.55 27.57 11.52
N PHE A 326 7.97 28.37 12.42
CA PHE A 326 7.65 29.81 12.21
C PHE A 326 8.87 30.73 12.35
N THR A 327 9.82 30.65 11.42
CA THR A 327 11.05 31.46 11.35
C THR A 327 10.82 32.86 10.73
N ASP A 328 11.87 33.69 10.70
CA ASP A 328 11.79 35.10 10.31
C ASP A 328 11.48 35.33 8.80
N ASP A 329 11.36 34.24 8.04
CA ASP A 329 10.88 34.16 6.64
C ASP A 329 9.34 34.14 6.51
N PHE A 330 8.60 33.92 7.60
CA PHE A 330 7.12 33.98 7.58
C PHE A 330 6.61 35.42 7.66
N GLU A 331 5.81 35.84 6.69
CA GLU A 331 5.21 37.20 6.66
C GLU A 331 4.22 37.39 7.81
N ARG A 332 3.38 36.38 8.07
CA ARG A 332 2.40 36.37 9.18
C ARG A 332 1.99 34.96 9.60
N ALA A 333 1.42 34.87 10.81
CA ALA A 333 0.63 33.72 11.27
C ALA A 333 -0.79 34.17 11.61
N LEU A 334 -1.79 33.58 10.98
CA LEU A 334 -3.21 33.81 11.26
C LEU A 334 -3.75 32.75 12.22
N VAL A 335 -4.46 33.18 13.27
CA VAL A 335 -5.06 32.30 14.29
C VAL A 335 -6.51 32.67 14.53
N ASP A 336 -7.46 31.75 14.37
CA ASP A 336 -8.88 32.02 14.67
C ASP A 336 -9.19 32.00 16.18
N HIS A 337 -8.72 30.96 16.88
CA HIS A 337 -9.10 30.66 18.24
C HIS A 337 -8.35 31.50 19.29
N GLU A 338 -9.10 32.29 20.06
CA GLU A 338 -8.55 33.30 20.97
C GLU A 338 -7.61 32.73 22.04
N ARG A 339 -7.92 31.56 22.61
CA ARG A 339 -7.09 30.92 23.62
C ARG A 339 -5.77 30.42 23.01
N THR A 340 -5.79 29.96 21.77
CA THR A 340 -4.60 29.55 21.02
C THR A 340 -3.73 30.76 20.69
N TYR A 341 -4.33 31.85 20.16
CA TYR A 341 -3.66 33.12 19.91
C TYR A 341 -2.95 33.66 21.17
N LYS A 342 -3.67 33.74 22.30
CA LYS A 342 -3.10 34.21 23.59
C LYS A 342 -1.94 33.34 24.07
N ARG A 343 -1.97 32.02 23.83
CA ARG A 343 -0.86 31.10 24.17
C ARG A 343 0.34 31.29 23.26
N ILE A 344 0.14 31.42 21.95
CA ILE A 344 1.21 31.65 20.97
C ILE A 344 1.94 32.97 21.27
N VAL A 345 1.19 34.07 21.45
CA VAL A 345 1.74 35.37 21.83
C VAL A 345 2.45 35.30 23.20
N GLY A 346 1.88 34.59 24.18
CA GLY A 346 2.47 34.39 25.50
C GLY A 346 3.71 33.48 25.53
N TYR A 347 3.95 32.70 24.47
CA TYR A 347 5.18 31.94 24.24
C TYR A 347 6.22 32.81 23.53
N LEU A 348 5.89 33.41 22.38
CA LEU A 348 6.82 34.24 21.60
C LEU A 348 7.35 35.45 22.40
N LYS A 349 6.53 36.07 23.26
CA LYS A 349 6.98 37.12 24.20
C LYS A 349 8.09 36.69 25.18
N LYS A 350 8.38 35.38 25.29
CA LYS A 350 9.45 34.82 26.13
C LYS A 350 10.67 34.33 25.34
N THR A 351 10.52 34.03 24.05
CA THR A 351 11.55 33.36 23.22
C THR A 351 11.98 34.15 21.98
N SER A 352 11.09 34.95 21.37
CA SER A 352 11.37 35.78 20.20
C SER A 352 10.39 36.96 20.13
N PRO A 353 10.60 38.03 20.91
CA PRO A 353 9.64 39.13 21.04
C PRO A 353 9.30 39.83 19.70
N HIS A 354 10.26 39.92 18.77
CA HIS A 354 10.08 40.54 17.45
C HIS A 354 9.12 39.80 16.52
N MET A 355 8.84 38.52 16.80
CA MET A 355 7.89 37.71 16.02
C MET A 355 6.44 37.83 16.51
N VAL A 356 6.19 38.56 17.61
CA VAL A 356 4.84 38.71 18.18
C VAL A 356 3.92 39.49 17.24
N ASP A 357 4.42 40.56 16.62
CA ASP A 357 3.60 41.45 15.78
C ASP A 357 3.21 40.81 14.43
N ARG A 358 3.90 39.72 14.04
CA ARG A 358 3.55 38.89 12.89
C ARG A 358 2.41 37.90 13.19
N VAL A 359 2.04 37.69 14.46
CA VAL A 359 0.91 36.83 14.84
C VAL A 359 -0.36 37.66 14.93
N GLN A 360 -1.30 37.39 14.03
CA GLN A 360 -2.56 38.12 13.90
C GLN A 360 -3.74 37.20 14.20
N ARG A 361 -4.80 37.76 14.78
CA ARG A 361 -6.03 37.00 15.05
C ARG A 361 -6.99 37.16 13.87
N HIS A 362 -7.41 36.04 13.26
CA HIS A 362 -8.51 36.02 12.30
C HIS A 362 -9.83 36.37 12.99
N ARG A 363 -10.62 37.25 12.39
CA ARG A 363 -11.90 37.74 12.96
C ARG A 363 -13.03 37.83 11.94
N GLU A 364 -12.81 37.35 10.72
CA GLU A 364 -13.80 37.38 9.66
C GLU A 364 -14.88 36.31 9.90
N LYS A 365 -16.02 36.41 9.19
CA LYS A 365 -17.11 35.44 9.32
C LYS A 365 -16.78 34.10 8.66
N THR A 366 -15.97 34.13 7.60
CA THR A 366 -15.52 32.93 6.88
C THR A 366 -14.44 32.20 7.70
N PRO A 367 -14.54 30.88 7.91
CA PRO A 367 -13.51 30.08 8.57
C PRO A 367 -12.13 30.28 7.92
N LEU A 368 -11.07 30.32 8.74
CA LEU A 368 -9.72 30.64 8.27
C LEU A 368 -9.25 29.69 7.15
N MET A 369 -9.45 28.38 7.33
CA MET A 369 -9.02 27.36 6.37
C MET A 369 -9.86 27.33 5.08
N GLU A 370 -11.07 27.90 5.10
CA GLU A 370 -11.90 28.08 3.90
C GLU A 370 -11.45 29.32 3.13
N ALA A 371 -11.30 30.47 3.83
CA ALA A 371 -10.84 31.72 3.26
C ALA A 371 -9.44 31.63 2.63
N SER A 372 -8.56 30.76 3.14
CA SER A 372 -7.22 30.51 2.61
C SER A 372 -7.12 29.33 1.64
N GLY A 373 -8.24 28.71 1.22
CA GLY A 373 -8.26 27.56 0.30
C GLY A 373 -7.63 26.26 0.85
N VAL A 374 -7.32 26.22 2.15
CA VAL A 374 -6.65 25.08 2.82
C VAL A 374 -7.54 23.86 2.86
N ASP A 375 -8.84 24.04 3.13
CA ASP A 375 -9.79 22.92 3.22
C ASP A 375 -9.97 22.17 1.89
N GLU A 376 -9.88 22.87 0.75
CA GLU A 376 -9.89 22.24 -0.57
C GLU A 376 -8.59 21.45 -0.81
N GLN A 377 -7.43 22.04 -0.50
CA GLN A 377 -6.14 21.35 -0.63
C GLN A 377 -6.05 20.11 0.28
N ILE A 378 -6.51 20.19 1.54
CA ILE A 378 -6.59 19.03 2.44
C ILE A 378 -7.53 17.97 1.85
N ARG A 379 -8.73 18.31 1.36
CA ARG A 379 -9.62 17.33 0.70
C ARG A 379 -8.98 16.68 -0.53
N SER A 380 -8.20 17.43 -1.31
CA SER A 380 -7.48 16.91 -2.49
C SER A 380 -6.41 15.85 -2.15
N THR A 381 -5.90 15.82 -0.90
CA THR A 381 -4.97 14.76 -0.44
C THR A 381 -5.59 13.36 -0.44
N LEU A 382 -6.92 13.27 -0.43
CA LEU A 382 -7.65 12.00 -0.48
C LEU A 382 -7.83 11.49 -1.92
N SER A 383 -7.70 12.37 -2.93
CA SER A 383 -7.78 12.02 -4.34
C SER A 383 -6.58 11.20 -4.79
N ARG A 384 -6.84 10.12 -5.54
CA ARG A 384 -5.82 9.29 -6.21
C ARG A 384 -5.08 10.08 -7.30
N ARG A 385 -5.77 10.98 -8.00
CA ARG A 385 -5.23 11.83 -9.07
C ARG A 385 -4.96 13.25 -8.59
N VAL A 386 -3.91 13.88 -9.12
CA VAL A 386 -3.61 15.32 -9.00
C VAL A 386 -3.27 15.86 -10.38
N ASP A 387 -3.95 16.91 -10.84
CA ASP A 387 -3.69 17.49 -12.17
C ASP A 387 -2.51 18.48 -12.14
N LEU A 388 -1.71 18.46 -13.22
CA LEU A 388 -0.56 19.37 -13.41
C LEU A 388 -0.99 20.59 -14.27
N PRO A 389 -0.49 21.81 -13.99
CA PRO A 389 -0.81 23.03 -14.74
C PRO A 389 -0.70 22.95 -16.28
N SER A 390 0.23 22.15 -16.83
CA SER A 390 0.39 21.94 -18.27
C SER A 390 -0.65 20.97 -18.88
N GLY A 391 -1.47 20.29 -18.08
CA GLY A 391 -2.51 19.34 -18.55
C GLY A 391 -2.09 17.86 -18.52
N GLY A 392 -0.94 17.57 -17.90
CA GLY A 392 -0.61 16.24 -17.37
C GLY A 392 -1.26 15.98 -16.02
N TYR A 393 -0.97 14.83 -15.41
CA TYR A 393 -1.47 14.48 -14.07
C TYR A 393 -0.56 13.46 -13.38
N LEU A 394 -0.65 13.41 -12.05
CA LEU A 394 -0.02 12.44 -11.17
C LEU A 394 -1.06 11.44 -10.67
N VAL A 395 -0.64 10.20 -10.42
CA VAL A 395 -1.44 9.13 -9.80
C VAL A 395 -0.71 8.59 -8.58
N PHE A 396 -1.36 8.62 -7.41
CA PHE A 396 -0.80 8.19 -6.12
C PHE A 396 -1.44 6.89 -5.65
N ASP A 397 -0.67 5.79 -5.67
CA ASP A 397 -1.09 4.48 -5.19
C ASP A 397 -0.33 4.06 -3.93
N TYR A 398 -1.06 3.47 -2.98
CA TYR A 398 -0.57 3.14 -1.64
C TYR A 398 -0.56 1.62 -1.48
N ALA A 399 0.61 0.98 -1.64
CA ALA A 399 0.80 -0.43 -1.33
C ALA A 399 1.17 -0.60 0.16
N GLU A 400 1.28 -1.85 0.65
CA GLU A 400 1.58 -2.12 2.06
C GLU A 400 2.96 -1.63 2.50
N ALA A 401 3.97 -1.71 1.63
CA ALA A 401 5.37 -1.43 1.96
C ALA A 401 5.94 -0.16 1.29
N PHE A 402 5.27 0.38 0.26
CA PHE A 402 5.75 1.52 -0.52
C PHE A 402 4.59 2.31 -1.15
N THR A 403 4.84 3.59 -1.43
CA THR A 403 3.94 4.45 -2.22
C THR A 403 4.46 4.56 -3.64
N VAL A 404 3.59 4.37 -4.64
CA VAL A 404 3.90 4.54 -6.07
C VAL A 404 3.29 5.85 -6.57
N ILE A 405 4.06 6.61 -7.36
CA ILE A 405 3.65 7.88 -7.94
C ILE A 405 3.91 7.85 -9.45
N ASP A 406 2.86 7.69 -10.25
CA ASP A 406 2.90 7.62 -11.72
C ASP A 406 2.67 9.02 -12.34
N VAL A 407 3.49 9.40 -13.33
CA VAL A 407 3.49 10.70 -14.01
C VAL A 407 2.95 10.57 -15.44
N ASN A 408 1.85 11.24 -15.76
CA ASN A 408 1.21 11.22 -17.07
C ASN A 408 1.27 12.60 -17.77
N THR A 409 1.40 12.62 -19.10
CA THR A 409 1.28 13.84 -19.93
C THR A 409 -0.16 14.24 -20.22
N GLY A 410 -1.15 13.34 -20.10
CA GLY A 410 -2.57 13.66 -20.28
C GLY A 410 -2.88 14.28 -21.65
N ARG A 411 -3.34 15.55 -21.65
CA ARG A 411 -3.58 16.31 -22.90
C ARG A 411 -2.35 17.06 -23.42
N PHE A 412 -1.25 17.08 -22.66
CA PHE A 412 -0.02 17.81 -22.95
C PHE A 412 0.90 17.06 -23.93
N VAL A 413 0.41 16.88 -25.17
CA VAL A 413 1.19 16.37 -26.30
C VAL A 413 1.20 17.40 -27.44
N GLY A 414 2.38 17.93 -27.73
CA GLY A 414 2.57 18.99 -28.73
C GLY A 414 2.10 18.62 -30.14
N SER A 415 1.78 19.63 -30.94
CA SER A 415 1.12 19.43 -32.25
C SER A 415 1.95 18.54 -33.20
N ARG A 416 1.26 17.54 -33.78
CA ARG A 416 1.86 16.52 -34.65
C ARG A 416 2.33 17.15 -35.97
N SER A 417 3.64 17.32 -36.10
CA SER A 417 4.34 17.66 -37.36
C SER A 417 5.64 16.85 -37.46
N LYS A 418 6.25 16.75 -38.65
CA LYS A 418 7.39 15.85 -38.90
C LYS A 418 8.70 16.19 -38.14
N SER A 419 8.74 17.31 -37.41
CA SER A 419 9.80 17.66 -36.44
C SER A 419 9.45 17.32 -34.98
N SER A 420 8.43 16.48 -34.75
CA SER A 420 7.86 16.20 -33.43
C SER A 420 8.79 15.54 -32.43
N GLY A 421 9.79 14.76 -32.86
CA GLY A 421 10.65 13.97 -31.96
C GLY A 421 11.31 14.80 -30.86
N SER A 422 12.07 15.84 -31.23
CA SER A 422 12.68 16.76 -30.25
C SER A 422 11.61 17.46 -29.41
N ARG A 423 10.57 18.01 -30.05
CA ARG A 423 9.49 18.74 -29.38
C ARG A 423 8.74 17.88 -28.36
N LEU A 424 8.64 16.57 -28.59
CA LEU A 424 8.03 15.61 -27.67
C LEU A 424 8.95 15.34 -26.47
N GLU A 425 10.25 15.10 -26.67
CA GLU A 425 11.25 15.01 -25.60
C GLU A 425 11.30 16.31 -24.74
N ASP A 426 11.23 17.48 -25.37
CA ASP A 426 11.16 18.77 -24.69
C ASP A 426 9.86 18.89 -23.85
N THR A 427 8.74 18.41 -24.39
CA THR A 427 7.42 18.39 -23.72
C THR A 427 7.40 17.42 -22.53
N ILE A 428 7.95 16.22 -22.70
CA ILE A 428 8.12 15.20 -21.65
C ILE A 428 9.01 15.72 -20.53
N THR A 429 10.18 16.28 -20.88
CA THR A 429 11.12 16.82 -19.91
C THR A 429 10.50 17.97 -19.12
N LYS A 430 9.74 18.86 -19.78
CA LYS A 430 8.97 19.91 -19.08
C LYS A 430 7.91 19.32 -18.15
N ASN A 431 7.13 18.33 -18.60
CA ASN A 431 6.11 17.67 -17.78
C ASN A 431 6.73 17.00 -16.55
N ASN A 432 7.87 16.32 -16.70
CA ASN A 432 8.60 15.69 -15.59
C ASN A 432 9.19 16.73 -14.61
N LEU A 433 9.69 17.87 -15.09
CA LEU A 433 10.15 18.98 -14.22
C LEU A 433 9.01 19.71 -13.49
N GLU A 434 7.81 19.71 -14.06
CA GLU A 434 6.58 20.21 -13.42
C GLU A 434 6.07 19.20 -12.38
N ALA A 435 6.06 17.91 -12.74
CA ALA A 435 5.76 16.79 -11.87
C ALA A 435 6.67 16.75 -10.64
N VAL A 436 8.00 16.92 -10.78
CA VAL A 436 8.94 17.00 -9.64
C VAL A 436 8.44 17.96 -8.56
N LYS A 437 8.02 19.17 -8.93
CA LYS A 437 7.58 20.19 -7.98
C LYS A 437 6.30 19.80 -7.27
N GLU A 438 5.32 19.31 -8.03
CA GLU A 438 4.05 18.88 -7.46
C GLU A 438 4.18 17.59 -6.64
N VAL A 439 5.05 16.65 -7.03
CA VAL A 439 5.37 15.45 -6.24
C VAL A 439 5.97 15.84 -4.90
N VAL A 440 7.00 16.71 -4.85
CA VAL A 440 7.59 17.13 -3.57
C VAL A 440 6.59 17.91 -2.72
N ARG A 441 5.75 18.76 -3.33
CA ARG A 441 4.64 19.43 -2.63
C ARG A 441 3.64 18.42 -2.05
N GLN A 442 3.24 17.40 -2.81
CA GLN A 442 2.30 16.37 -2.35
C GLN A 442 2.92 15.44 -1.30
N LEU A 443 4.21 15.12 -1.36
CA LEU A 443 4.91 14.38 -0.30
C LEU A 443 4.89 15.14 1.04
N ARG A 444 5.03 16.48 1.01
CA ARG A 444 4.90 17.36 2.18
C ARG A 444 3.45 17.53 2.64
N LEU A 445 2.53 17.80 1.71
CA LEU A 445 1.10 18.06 1.99
C LEU A 445 0.34 16.82 2.48
N ARG A 446 0.71 15.62 2.00
CA ARG A 446 0.13 14.33 2.41
C ARG A 446 0.92 13.64 3.54
N ASP A 447 2.04 14.23 3.97
CA ASP A 447 3.09 13.65 4.84
C ASP A 447 3.48 12.19 4.52
N ILE A 448 3.56 11.85 3.23
CA ILE A 448 3.91 10.49 2.79
C ILE A 448 5.33 10.12 3.25
N GLY A 449 5.48 8.96 3.87
CA GLY A 449 6.77 8.42 4.33
C GLY A 449 6.94 6.94 3.97
N GLY A 450 8.14 6.42 4.22
CA GLY A 450 8.54 5.05 3.92
C GLY A 450 9.36 4.99 2.65
N ILE A 451 9.17 3.90 1.88
CA ILE A 451 9.72 3.74 0.54
C ILE A 451 8.75 4.38 -0.46
N ILE A 452 9.27 5.18 -1.38
CA ILE A 452 8.51 5.87 -2.42
C ILE A 452 9.18 5.55 -3.76
N VAL A 453 8.37 5.17 -4.74
CA VAL A 453 8.79 4.95 -6.13
C VAL A 453 8.07 5.95 -7.01
N ILE A 454 8.81 6.77 -7.76
CA ILE A 454 8.25 7.73 -8.72
C ILE A 454 8.52 7.21 -10.13
N ASP A 455 7.48 6.97 -10.91
CA ASP A 455 7.57 6.56 -12.30
C ASP A 455 7.49 7.80 -13.19
N PHE A 456 8.65 8.26 -13.69
CA PHE A 456 8.74 9.40 -14.60
C PHE A 456 8.68 8.92 -16.04
N ILE A 457 7.91 9.63 -16.87
CA ILE A 457 7.77 9.37 -18.30
C ILE A 457 9.15 9.24 -18.95
N ASP A 458 9.33 8.16 -19.72
CA ASP A 458 10.55 7.80 -20.42
C ASP A 458 11.20 8.99 -21.16
N MET A 459 12.50 9.17 -20.92
CA MET A 459 13.34 10.20 -21.54
C MET A 459 14.53 9.51 -22.21
N ALA A 460 14.58 9.51 -23.55
CA ALA A 460 15.63 8.82 -24.29
C ALA A 460 17.01 9.49 -24.12
N ASN A 461 17.03 10.79 -23.82
CA ASN A 461 18.26 11.56 -23.60
C ASN A 461 18.73 11.49 -22.13
N PRO A 462 19.92 10.93 -21.82
CA PRO A 462 20.44 10.87 -20.46
C PRO A 462 20.62 12.24 -19.78
N LYS A 463 20.78 13.32 -20.56
CA LYS A 463 20.84 14.69 -20.00
C LYS A 463 19.50 15.11 -19.40
N ASN A 464 18.38 14.77 -20.05
CA ASN A 464 17.04 15.12 -19.59
C ASN A 464 16.77 14.42 -18.24
N ARG A 465 17.13 13.13 -18.13
CA ARG A 465 17.07 12.37 -16.87
C ARG A 465 17.90 13.02 -15.76
N ALA A 466 19.15 13.41 -16.04
CA ALA A 466 20.00 14.09 -15.07
C ALA A 466 19.45 15.45 -14.63
N THR A 467 18.81 16.22 -15.53
CA THR A 467 18.14 17.48 -15.18
C THR A 467 16.93 17.27 -14.27
N VAL A 468 16.12 16.22 -14.51
CA VAL A 468 15.00 15.85 -13.63
C VAL A 468 15.50 15.35 -12.27
N GLU A 469 16.56 14.56 -12.23
CA GLU A 469 17.21 14.10 -10.99
C GLU A 469 17.79 15.27 -10.17
N GLU A 470 18.45 16.23 -10.82
CA GLU A 470 18.97 17.45 -10.20
C GLU A 470 17.83 18.34 -9.68
N ALA A 471 16.76 18.52 -10.44
CA ALA A 471 15.57 19.25 -9.99
C ALA A 471 14.91 18.58 -8.78
N LEU A 472 14.76 17.26 -8.78
CA LEU A 472 14.18 16.51 -7.67
C LEU A 472 15.03 16.64 -6.40
N LYS A 473 16.36 16.53 -6.53
CA LYS A 473 17.28 16.72 -5.40
C LYS A 473 17.22 18.14 -4.85
N ASN A 474 17.19 19.16 -5.71
CA ASN A 474 17.08 20.57 -5.29
C ASN A 474 15.73 20.88 -4.61
N GLU A 475 14.60 20.37 -5.13
CA GLU A 475 13.30 20.62 -4.52
C GLU A 475 13.14 19.86 -3.18
N LEU A 476 13.72 18.66 -3.05
CA LEU A 476 13.76 17.91 -1.79
C LEU A 476 14.68 18.53 -0.71
N GLU A 477 15.61 19.42 -1.06
CA GLU A 477 16.38 20.20 -0.07
C GLU A 477 15.48 21.17 0.73
N ARG A 478 14.26 21.47 0.24
CA ARG A 478 13.23 22.25 0.96
C ARG A 478 12.44 21.41 1.97
N ASP A 479 12.49 20.07 1.89
CA ASP A 479 11.78 19.20 2.83
C ASP A 479 12.51 19.15 4.18
N ARG A 480 11.76 19.43 5.25
CA ARG A 480 12.26 19.39 6.64
C ARG A 480 12.46 17.96 7.11
N THR A 481 11.76 16.99 6.53
CA THR A 481 11.91 15.55 6.79
C THR A 481 13.21 15.02 6.18
N LYS A 482 13.76 13.91 6.71
CA LYS A 482 14.96 13.29 6.09
C LYS A 482 14.55 12.48 4.88
N THR A 483 15.14 12.80 3.75
CA THR A 483 14.96 12.10 2.47
C THR A 483 16.28 11.49 2.01
N TYR A 484 16.20 10.39 1.27
CA TYR A 484 17.35 9.76 0.61
C TYR A 484 16.89 9.25 -0.75
N VAL A 485 17.56 9.69 -1.82
CA VAL A 485 17.17 9.48 -3.22
C VAL A 485 18.25 8.66 -3.93
N VAL A 486 17.86 7.56 -4.55
CA VAL A 486 18.71 6.71 -5.40
C VAL A 486 18.82 7.35 -6.80
N GLU A 487 19.79 6.92 -7.61
CA GLU A 487 19.90 7.33 -9.02
C GLU A 487 18.69 6.82 -9.83
N ILE A 488 18.34 7.50 -10.92
CA ILE A 488 17.21 7.06 -11.78
C ILE A 488 17.52 5.69 -12.39
N SER A 489 16.62 4.73 -12.18
CA SER A 489 16.70 3.38 -12.73
C SER A 489 16.81 3.40 -14.26
N PRO A 490 17.45 2.41 -14.91
CA PRO A 490 17.34 2.19 -16.35
C PRO A 490 15.89 2.06 -16.84
N LEU A 491 14.94 1.77 -15.95
CA LEU A 491 13.49 1.65 -16.20
C LEU A 491 12.71 2.96 -15.93
N GLY A 492 13.36 4.12 -15.83
CA GLY A 492 12.69 5.42 -15.59
C GLY A 492 12.32 5.69 -14.12
N LEU A 493 12.09 4.63 -13.33
CA LEU A 493 11.75 4.69 -11.91
C LEU A 493 12.81 5.41 -11.06
N VAL A 494 12.36 6.26 -10.14
CA VAL A 494 13.20 6.83 -9.06
C VAL A 494 12.78 6.22 -7.73
N GLU A 495 13.71 5.49 -7.12
CA GLU A 495 13.57 4.98 -5.76
C GLU A 495 14.04 6.04 -4.75
N MET A 496 13.21 6.32 -3.75
CA MET A 496 13.61 7.16 -2.61
C MET A 496 12.98 6.69 -1.30
N THR A 497 13.51 7.19 -0.20
CA THR A 497 12.89 7.04 1.12
C THR A 497 12.67 8.41 1.76
N ARG A 498 11.58 8.55 2.51
CA ARG A 498 11.27 9.73 3.34
C ARG A 498 10.94 9.24 4.76
N GLN A 499 11.57 9.82 5.78
CA GLN A 499 11.38 9.39 7.17
C GLN A 499 9.93 9.65 7.63
N ASN A 500 9.22 8.63 8.12
CA ASN A 500 7.93 8.84 8.81
C ASN A 500 8.16 9.65 10.09
N VAL A 501 7.40 10.73 10.27
CA VAL A 501 7.45 11.61 11.45
C VAL A 501 6.08 11.67 12.14
N THR A 502 5.00 11.74 11.36
CA THR A 502 3.61 11.91 11.82
C THR A 502 2.66 11.04 11.00
N ASP A 503 1.41 10.88 11.46
CA ASP A 503 0.31 10.36 10.64
C ASP A 503 -0.11 11.44 9.62
N GLY A 504 -0.24 11.07 8.35
CA GLY A 504 -0.68 11.98 7.28
C GLY A 504 -2.19 12.24 7.30
N PRO A 505 -2.70 13.20 6.49
CA PRO A 505 -4.14 13.47 6.36
C PRO A 505 -4.95 12.23 5.98
N ARG A 506 -4.38 11.31 5.18
CA ARG A 506 -5.04 10.05 4.80
C ARG A 506 -5.29 9.15 6.02
N GLU A 507 -4.29 8.95 6.87
CA GLU A 507 -4.34 8.08 8.05
C GLU A 507 -5.27 8.64 9.15
N ILE A 508 -5.41 9.97 9.22
CA ILE A 508 -6.25 10.67 10.21
C ILE A 508 -7.70 10.80 9.73
N LEU A 509 -7.92 11.13 8.44
CA LEU A 509 -9.25 11.41 7.89
C LEU A 509 -9.98 10.14 7.40
N THR A 510 -9.28 9.04 7.15
CA THR A 510 -9.88 7.80 6.58
C THR A 510 -9.80 6.60 7.53
N ARG A 511 -10.55 5.54 7.18
CA ARG A 511 -10.44 4.20 7.77
C ARG A 511 -10.34 3.17 6.65
N LYS A 512 -9.74 2.00 6.92
CA LYS A 512 -9.76 0.87 5.98
C LYS A 512 -11.21 0.51 5.61
N CYS A 513 -11.42 0.16 4.34
CA CYS A 513 -12.73 -0.27 3.86
C CYS A 513 -13.12 -1.60 4.54
N THR A 514 -14.31 -1.68 5.13
CA THR A 514 -14.82 -2.89 5.79
C THR A 514 -15.26 -3.98 4.82
N ILE A 515 -15.41 -3.66 3.53
CA ILE A 515 -15.86 -4.60 2.49
C ILE A 515 -14.66 -5.28 1.79
N CYS A 516 -13.57 -4.53 1.53
CA CYS A 516 -12.41 -5.02 0.78
C CYS A 516 -11.07 -4.91 1.53
N GLY A 517 -11.06 -4.65 2.84
CA GLY A 517 -9.83 -4.54 3.67
C GLY A 517 -8.90 -3.34 3.37
N GLY A 518 -9.08 -2.69 2.22
CA GLY A 518 -8.21 -1.67 1.64
C GLY A 518 -7.96 -1.85 0.14
N ASP A 519 -8.25 -3.03 -0.42
CA ASP A 519 -7.75 -3.48 -1.73
C ASP A 519 -8.39 -2.78 -2.95
N GLY A 520 -9.43 -1.97 -2.74
CA GLY A 520 -10.12 -1.21 -3.79
C GLY A 520 -11.00 -2.04 -4.73
N VAL A 521 -10.93 -3.37 -4.67
CA VAL A 521 -11.72 -4.32 -5.47
C VAL A 521 -12.69 -5.14 -4.62
N VAL A 522 -13.76 -5.65 -5.22
CA VAL A 522 -14.73 -6.56 -4.59
C VAL A 522 -15.12 -7.68 -5.57
N LEU A 523 -15.65 -8.79 -5.04
CA LEU A 523 -16.21 -9.86 -5.89
C LEU A 523 -17.30 -9.32 -6.83
N SER A 524 -17.35 -9.84 -8.05
CA SER A 524 -18.45 -9.52 -8.96
C SER A 524 -19.75 -10.19 -8.51
N GLU A 525 -20.89 -9.60 -8.83
CA GLU A 525 -22.22 -10.12 -8.49
C GLU A 525 -22.44 -11.53 -9.07
N ALA A 526 -21.88 -11.81 -10.25
CA ALA A 526 -21.90 -13.13 -10.87
C ALA A 526 -20.97 -14.14 -10.17
N SER A 527 -19.77 -13.72 -9.73
CA SER A 527 -18.86 -14.57 -8.96
C SER A 527 -19.49 -14.95 -7.62
N ALA A 528 -20.07 -13.98 -6.91
CA ALA A 528 -20.75 -14.19 -5.64
C ALA A 528 -21.97 -15.12 -5.79
N ALA A 529 -22.71 -15.06 -6.91
CA ALA A 529 -23.79 -16.00 -7.18
C ALA A 529 -23.28 -17.44 -7.36
N VAL A 530 -22.17 -17.65 -8.06
CA VAL A 530 -21.55 -18.98 -8.22
C VAL A 530 -21.00 -19.53 -6.89
N ASP A 531 -20.46 -18.66 -6.02
CA ASP A 531 -20.00 -19.08 -4.70
C ASP A 531 -21.15 -19.35 -3.72
N ALA A 532 -22.24 -18.57 -3.78
CA ALA A 532 -23.49 -18.89 -3.08
C ALA A 532 -24.09 -20.23 -3.56
N GLU A 533 -24.06 -20.50 -4.87
CA GLU A 533 -24.49 -21.78 -5.47
C GLU A 533 -23.68 -22.97 -4.93
N ARG A 534 -22.35 -22.81 -4.85
CA ARG A 534 -21.44 -23.80 -4.23
C ARG A 534 -21.77 -24.02 -2.74
N HIS A 535 -22.06 -22.95 -2.00
CA HIS A 535 -22.47 -23.05 -0.60
C HIS A 535 -23.83 -23.76 -0.42
N LEU A 536 -24.81 -23.53 -1.30
CA LEU A 536 -26.09 -24.27 -1.28
C LEU A 536 -25.87 -25.78 -1.50
N ARG A 537 -25.03 -26.17 -2.48
CA ARG A 537 -24.64 -27.59 -2.66
C ARG A 537 -23.95 -28.16 -1.43
N ALA A 538 -23.02 -27.41 -0.82
CA ALA A 538 -22.32 -27.84 0.39
C ALA A 538 -23.26 -28.02 1.60
N LEU A 539 -24.26 -27.16 1.76
CA LEU A 539 -25.30 -27.31 2.80
C LEU A 539 -26.14 -28.57 2.59
N ALA A 540 -26.55 -28.85 1.34
CA ALA A 540 -27.30 -30.05 1.00
C ALA A 540 -26.50 -31.34 1.28
N ALA A 541 -25.20 -31.34 0.99
CA ALA A 541 -24.30 -32.46 1.23
C ALA A 541 -24.02 -32.67 2.74
N THR A 542 -23.78 -31.60 3.50
CA THR A 542 -23.42 -31.67 4.93
C THR A 542 -24.59 -31.98 5.86
N ALA A 543 -25.83 -31.62 5.49
CA ALA A 543 -27.02 -31.88 6.30
C ALA A 543 -28.05 -32.77 5.57
N PRO A 544 -27.73 -34.05 5.28
CA PRO A 544 -28.56 -34.92 4.43
C PRO A 544 -29.93 -35.29 4.98
N ARG A 545 -30.22 -34.98 6.26
CA ARG A 545 -31.56 -35.13 6.89
C ARG A 545 -32.45 -33.88 6.75
N THR A 546 -31.88 -32.71 6.49
CA THR A 546 -32.61 -31.44 6.30
C THR A 546 -33.27 -31.43 4.92
N LYS A 547 -34.59 -31.18 4.82
CA LYS A 547 -35.30 -31.17 3.52
C LYS A 547 -35.30 -29.79 2.87
N ALA A 548 -35.35 -28.73 3.66
CA ALA A 548 -35.35 -27.35 3.22
C ALA A 548 -34.40 -26.48 4.05
N PHE A 549 -33.80 -25.49 3.40
CA PHE A 549 -32.96 -24.46 4.02
C PHE A 549 -33.54 -23.07 3.72
N LYS A 550 -33.43 -22.15 4.68
CA LYS A 550 -33.73 -20.73 4.49
C LYS A 550 -32.42 -19.95 4.57
N VAL A 551 -32.12 -19.16 3.54
CA VAL A 551 -30.81 -18.50 3.35
C VAL A 551 -31.00 -17.04 2.95
N GLU A 552 -30.39 -16.11 3.68
CA GLU A 552 -30.31 -14.70 3.34
C GLU A 552 -29.10 -14.41 2.44
N LEU A 553 -29.33 -13.62 1.39
CA LEU A 553 -28.37 -13.23 0.37
C LEU A 553 -28.53 -11.75 0.01
N ASN A 554 -27.50 -11.14 -0.59
CA ASN A 554 -27.69 -9.86 -1.28
C ASN A 554 -28.71 -9.99 -2.42
N GLY A 555 -29.67 -9.07 -2.53
CA GLY A 555 -30.80 -9.17 -3.48
C GLY A 555 -30.40 -9.27 -4.96
N LYS A 556 -29.27 -8.68 -5.38
CA LYS A 556 -28.74 -8.87 -6.74
C LYS A 556 -28.21 -10.28 -6.96
N VAL A 557 -27.49 -10.81 -5.97
CA VAL A 557 -26.91 -12.16 -5.98
C VAL A 557 -28.03 -13.20 -5.96
N ALA A 558 -29.06 -12.99 -5.12
CA ALA A 558 -30.29 -13.79 -5.14
C ALA A 558 -30.95 -13.78 -6.53
N SER A 559 -31.12 -12.60 -7.16
CA SER A 559 -31.70 -12.50 -8.51
C SER A 559 -30.89 -13.28 -9.57
N LEU A 560 -29.56 -13.26 -9.50
CA LEU A 560 -28.68 -14.02 -10.41
C LEU A 560 -28.68 -15.53 -10.14
N LEU A 561 -28.83 -15.94 -8.88
CA LEU A 561 -28.90 -17.34 -8.43
C LEU A 561 -30.27 -17.97 -8.70
N ILE A 562 -31.35 -17.19 -8.62
CA ILE A 562 -32.71 -17.58 -9.01
C ILE A 562 -32.81 -17.66 -10.54
N GLY A 563 -32.37 -16.62 -11.24
CA GLY A 563 -32.41 -16.52 -12.69
C GLY A 563 -33.82 -16.35 -13.27
N PRO A 564 -33.94 -16.19 -14.60
CA PRO A 564 -35.23 -15.98 -15.27
C PRO A 564 -36.20 -17.14 -14.98
N GLY A 565 -37.39 -16.81 -14.46
CA GLY A 565 -38.41 -17.80 -14.09
C GLY A 565 -37.97 -18.81 -13.02
N ALA A 566 -36.99 -18.46 -12.17
CA ALA A 566 -36.36 -19.35 -11.18
C ALA A 566 -35.64 -20.59 -11.74
N SER A 567 -35.36 -20.60 -13.05
CA SER A 567 -34.74 -21.74 -13.77
C SER A 567 -33.43 -22.25 -13.14
N ARG A 568 -32.57 -21.34 -12.64
CA ARG A 568 -31.30 -21.73 -12.00
C ARG A 568 -31.52 -22.35 -10.62
N LEU A 569 -32.36 -21.73 -9.79
CA LEU A 569 -32.69 -22.28 -8.47
C LEU A 569 -33.30 -23.68 -8.57
N MET A 570 -34.23 -23.88 -9.51
CA MET A 570 -34.85 -25.18 -9.72
C MET A 570 -33.84 -26.26 -10.13
N ALA A 571 -32.87 -25.95 -10.98
CA ALA A 571 -31.79 -26.89 -11.33
C ALA A 571 -30.92 -27.26 -10.11
N ILE A 572 -30.60 -26.29 -9.25
CA ILE A 572 -29.84 -26.53 -8.01
C ILE A 572 -30.67 -27.38 -7.01
N GLU A 573 -31.97 -27.11 -6.88
CA GLU A 573 -32.89 -27.89 -6.04
C GLU A 573 -33.07 -29.34 -6.57
N GLU A 574 -33.12 -29.53 -7.89
CA GLU A 574 -33.21 -30.86 -8.54
C GLU A 574 -31.93 -31.68 -8.35
N GLU A 575 -30.76 -31.08 -8.59
CA GLU A 575 -29.44 -31.70 -8.41
C GLU A 575 -29.23 -32.13 -6.95
N THR A 576 -29.47 -31.21 -6.00
CA THR A 576 -29.24 -31.43 -4.56
C THR A 576 -30.35 -32.23 -3.86
N LYS A 577 -31.54 -32.29 -4.46
CA LYS A 577 -32.78 -32.88 -3.92
C LYS A 577 -33.21 -32.20 -2.60
N ARG A 578 -33.04 -30.88 -2.51
CA ARG A 578 -33.42 -30.02 -1.37
C ARG A 578 -34.23 -28.82 -1.87
N ARG A 579 -35.00 -28.18 -0.99
CA ARG A 579 -35.62 -26.87 -1.28
C ARG A 579 -34.81 -25.73 -0.65
N PHE A 580 -34.73 -24.60 -1.34
CA PHE A 580 -33.99 -23.42 -0.90
C PHE A 580 -34.89 -22.17 -0.91
N LEU A 581 -35.22 -21.68 0.28
CA LEU A 581 -35.96 -20.44 0.49
C LEU A 581 -34.96 -19.29 0.58
N LEU A 582 -34.84 -18.51 -0.51
CA LEU A 582 -33.88 -17.42 -0.62
C LEU A 582 -34.49 -16.07 -0.21
N VAL A 583 -33.95 -15.49 0.86
CA VAL A 583 -34.32 -14.17 1.38
C VAL A 583 -33.39 -13.13 0.76
N SER A 584 -33.96 -12.07 0.18
CA SER A 584 -33.20 -11.02 -0.51
C SER A 584 -33.06 -9.78 0.37
N ARG A 585 -31.83 -9.31 0.57
CA ARG A 585 -31.51 -8.14 1.39
C ARG A 585 -30.61 -7.14 0.65
N GLU A 586 -30.79 -5.84 0.90
CA GLU A 586 -30.13 -4.78 0.11
C GLU A 586 -29.00 -4.04 0.84
N ASP A 587 -29.02 -3.99 2.18
CA ASP A 587 -28.03 -3.30 3.02
C ASP A 587 -26.76 -4.14 3.31
N VAL A 588 -26.62 -5.31 2.69
CA VAL A 588 -25.55 -6.29 2.92
C VAL A 588 -24.58 -6.39 1.74
N SER A 589 -23.34 -6.83 2.01
CA SER A 589 -22.32 -6.99 0.97
C SER A 589 -22.72 -8.05 -0.07
N VAL A 590 -22.13 -8.00 -1.27
CA VAL A 590 -22.37 -9.03 -2.30
C VAL A 590 -21.92 -10.44 -1.87
N ALA A 591 -21.02 -10.56 -0.89
CA ALA A 591 -20.58 -11.83 -0.34
C ALA A 591 -21.43 -12.31 0.87
N HIS A 592 -22.52 -11.62 1.20
CA HIS A 592 -23.41 -12.01 2.30
C HIS A 592 -24.13 -13.31 2.01
N PHE A 593 -24.01 -14.26 2.93
CA PHE A 593 -24.61 -15.58 2.90
C PHE A 593 -24.85 -16.05 4.33
N GLU A 594 -26.11 -16.08 4.76
CA GLU A 594 -26.48 -16.44 6.14
C GLU A 594 -27.62 -17.47 6.16
N VAL A 595 -27.50 -18.55 6.94
CA VAL A 595 -28.50 -19.63 6.95
C VAL A 595 -29.48 -19.44 8.11
N LEU A 596 -30.55 -18.69 7.85
CA LEU A 596 -31.61 -18.37 8.81
C LEU A 596 -32.37 -19.61 9.35
N GLY A 597 -32.41 -20.71 8.61
CA GLY A 597 -33.18 -21.89 9.04
C GLY A 597 -32.87 -23.19 8.30
N LYS A 598 -33.12 -24.32 8.97
CA LYS A 598 -32.91 -25.70 8.47
C LYS A 598 -34.05 -26.59 8.99
N GLY A 599 -34.82 -27.24 8.11
CA GLY A 599 -35.98 -28.03 8.54
C GLY A 599 -36.70 -28.79 7.42
N THR A 600 -38.03 -28.90 7.56
CA THR A 600 -38.97 -29.25 6.48
C THR A 600 -39.46 -27.98 5.79
N LEU A 601 -40.01 -28.10 4.56
CA LEU A 601 -40.57 -26.95 3.85
C LEU A 601 -41.67 -26.26 4.66
N GLU A 602 -42.63 -27.05 5.16
CA GLU A 602 -43.73 -26.64 6.06
C GLU A 602 -43.27 -25.92 7.35
N SER A 603 -42.02 -26.08 7.78
CA SER A 603 -41.46 -25.44 8.98
C SER A 603 -40.69 -24.14 8.72
N LEU A 604 -40.46 -23.80 7.44
CA LEU A 604 -39.64 -22.64 7.03
C LEU A 604 -40.36 -21.70 6.05
N ASP A 605 -41.35 -22.22 5.32
CA ASP A 605 -42.10 -21.47 4.31
C ASP A 605 -43.33 -20.77 4.90
N GLY A 606 -43.69 -19.63 4.32
CA GLY A 606 -44.92 -18.91 4.64
C GLY A 606 -46.07 -19.40 3.76
N ALA A 607 -47.32 -19.30 4.22
CA ALA A 607 -48.48 -19.70 3.43
C ALA A 607 -48.63 -18.84 2.16
N SER A 608 -48.16 -19.34 1.02
CA SER A 608 -48.27 -18.67 -0.29
C SER A 608 -49.74 -18.56 -0.72
N PRO A 609 -50.23 -17.37 -1.16
CA PRO A 609 -51.58 -17.24 -1.73
C PRO A 609 -51.78 -17.96 -3.07
N VAL A 610 -50.68 -18.35 -3.75
CA VAL A 610 -50.73 -18.89 -5.12
C VAL A 610 -49.87 -20.16 -5.23
N PRO A 611 -50.42 -21.29 -5.72
CA PRO A 611 -49.66 -22.53 -5.86
C PRO A 611 -48.69 -22.51 -7.06
N GLU A 612 -47.55 -23.19 -6.90
CA GLU A 612 -46.59 -23.48 -7.98
C GLU A 612 -47.29 -24.24 -9.14
N GLY A 613 -46.88 -23.98 -10.38
CA GLY A 613 -47.45 -24.56 -11.60
C GLY A 613 -48.72 -23.88 -12.14
N LYS A 614 -49.36 -22.98 -11.38
CA LYS A 614 -50.59 -22.29 -11.81
C LYS A 614 -50.33 -21.40 -13.04
N GLN A 615 -51.17 -21.54 -14.07
CA GLN A 615 -51.22 -20.64 -15.22
C GLN A 615 -52.25 -19.54 -14.97
N LEU A 616 -51.89 -18.29 -15.31
CA LEU A 616 -52.75 -17.11 -15.12
C LEU A 616 -52.40 -16.00 -16.12
N GLU A 617 -53.30 -15.03 -16.29
CA GLU A 617 -53.07 -13.88 -17.17
C GLU A 617 -52.80 -12.62 -16.32
N LEU A 618 -51.58 -12.10 -16.43
CA LEU A 618 -51.08 -11.00 -15.60
C LEU A 618 -50.88 -9.74 -16.46
N LYS A 619 -51.25 -8.56 -15.95
CA LYS A 619 -50.80 -7.29 -16.54
C LYS A 619 -49.41 -6.94 -16.00
N LEU A 620 -48.45 -6.81 -16.89
CA LEU A 620 -47.09 -6.38 -16.57
C LEU A 620 -47.08 -4.84 -16.44
N VAL A 621 -46.48 -4.34 -15.36
CA VAL A 621 -46.54 -2.91 -14.99
C VAL A 621 -45.17 -2.25 -15.13
N GLU A 622 -44.10 -2.94 -14.73
CA GLU A 622 -42.74 -2.40 -14.63
C GLU A 622 -41.68 -3.44 -15.02
N VAL A 623 -40.42 -3.00 -15.23
CA VAL A 623 -39.27 -3.89 -15.44
C VAL A 623 -38.74 -4.34 -14.07
N ALA A 624 -38.21 -5.56 -13.95
CA ALA A 624 -37.72 -6.04 -12.65
C ALA A 624 -36.46 -5.29 -12.18
N LYS A 625 -36.43 -4.91 -10.90
CA LYS A 625 -35.35 -4.12 -10.26
C LYS A 625 -33.94 -4.70 -10.41
N HIS A 626 -33.82 -6.01 -10.61
CA HIS A 626 -32.55 -6.75 -10.67
C HIS A 626 -32.37 -7.62 -11.94
N ASP A 627 -33.36 -7.66 -12.85
CA ASP A 627 -33.24 -8.31 -14.17
C ASP A 627 -33.92 -7.45 -15.25
N VAL A 628 -33.11 -6.82 -16.09
CA VAL A 628 -33.55 -5.94 -17.18
C VAL A 628 -34.36 -6.69 -18.25
N ASN A 629 -34.25 -8.01 -18.32
CA ASN A 629 -35.02 -8.85 -19.23
C ASN A 629 -36.35 -9.32 -18.65
N ALA A 630 -36.57 -9.20 -17.34
CA ALA A 630 -37.82 -9.58 -16.69
C ALA A 630 -38.78 -8.40 -16.52
N ALA A 631 -40.07 -8.70 -16.42
CA ALA A 631 -41.11 -7.72 -16.11
C ALA A 631 -41.91 -8.14 -14.88
N VAL A 632 -42.35 -7.18 -14.09
CA VAL A 632 -43.13 -7.38 -12.87
C VAL A 632 -44.58 -6.94 -13.07
N GLY A 633 -45.50 -7.77 -12.62
CA GLY A 633 -46.88 -7.38 -12.33
C GLY A 633 -47.25 -7.72 -10.88
N LYS A 634 -48.40 -7.24 -10.40
CA LYS A 634 -48.87 -7.50 -9.04
C LYS A 634 -50.15 -8.33 -9.07
N LEU A 635 -50.25 -9.31 -8.18
CA LEU A 635 -51.39 -10.22 -8.04
C LEU A 635 -51.63 -10.47 -6.55
N ASP A 636 -52.79 -10.08 -6.03
CA ASP A 636 -53.23 -10.38 -4.66
C ASP A 636 -52.22 -9.99 -3.55
N GLY A 637 -51.49 -8.90 -3.77
CA GLY A 637 -50.41 -8.39 -2.90
C GLY A 637 -49.01 -8.94 -3.20
N LEU A 638 -48.92 -10.03 -3.96
CA LEU A 638 -47.68 -10.68 -4.39
C LEU A 638 -47.07 -9.96 -5.61
N SER A 639 -45.74 -9.86 -5.66
CA SER A 639 -45.01 -9.42 -6.87
C SER A 639 -44.73 -10.62 -7.77
N VAL A 640 -45.12 -10.58 -9.04
CA VAL A 640 -44.88 -11.68 -9.99
C VAL A 640 -43.85 -11.25 -11.02
N CYS A 641 -42.63 -11.77 -10.89
CA CYS A 641 -41.49 -11.52 -11.76
C CYS A 641 -41.46 -12.54 -12.91
N VAL A 642 -41.64 -12.05 -14.15
CA VAL A 642 -41.79 -12.87 -15.35
C VAL A 642 -40.54 -12.76 -16.22
N GLY A 643 -39.79 -13.87 -16.34
CA GLY A 643 -38.54 -13.92 -17.10
C GLY A 643 -38.74 -13.68 -18.60
N GLY A 644 -37.85 -12.88 -19.22
CA GLY A 644 -37.88 -12.58 -20.65
C GLY A 644 -39.01 -11.64 -21.11
N ALA A 645 -39.85 -11.15 -20.19
CA ALA A 645 -41.05 -10.40 -20.50
C ALA A 645 -40.90 -8.86 -20.52
N SER A 646 -39.68 -8.30 -20.43
CA SER A 646 -39.47 -6.84 -20.42
C SER A 646 -40.07 -6.10 -21.63
N ARG A 647 -40.13 -6.75 -22.80
CA ARG A 647 -40.80 -6.23 -24.02
C ARG A 647 -42.33 -6.21 -23.96
N LEU A 648 -42.93 -6.77 -22.91
CA LEU A 648 -44.38 -6.90 -22.70
C LEU A 648 -44.90 -6.02 -21.54
N VAL A 649 -44.05 -5.17 -20.95
CA VAL A 649 -44.48 -4.15 -19.97
C VAL A 649 -45.63 -3.30 -20.54
N GLY A 650 -46.63 -3.03 -19.70
CA GLY A 650 -47.89 -2.37 -20.06
C GLY A 650 -48.97 -3.30 -20.62
N LYS A 651 -48.60 -4.49 -21.14
CA LYS A 651 -49.52 -5.46 -21.76
C LYS A 651 -49.93 -6.56 -20.78
N LYS A 652 -50.97 -7.32 -21.15
CA LYS A 652 -51.28 -8.60 -20.50
C LYS A 652 -50.46 -9.72 -21.12
N ALA A 653 -50.04 -10.67 -20.29
CA ALA A 653 -49.33 -11.87 -20.70
C ALA A 653 -49.87 -13.11 -19.97
N LYS A 654 -49.99 -14.24 -20.67
CA LYS A 654 -50.24 -15.54 -20.04
C LYS A 654 -48.92 -16.07 -19.48
N VAL A 655 -48.93 -16.41 -18.19
CA VAL A 655 -47.73 -16.79 -17.44
C VAL A 655 -47.98 -18.00 -16.57
N ARG A 656 -46.93 -18.80 -16.32
CA ARG A 656 -46.92 -19.92 -15.39
C ARG A 656 -46.01 -19.55 -14.23
N ILE A 657 -46.51 -19.64 -13.00
CA ILE A 657 -45.66 -19.54 -11.82
C ILE A 657 -44.88 -20.85 -11.69
N GLU A 658 -43.56 -20.78 -11.69
CA GLU A 658 -42.71 -21.97 -11.46
C GLU A 658 -42.32 -22.07 -9.98
N ARG A 659 -42.05 -20.93 -9.33
CA ARG A 659 -41.62 -20.82 -7.92
C ARG A 659 -42.30 -19.65 -7.22
N VAL A 660 -42.47 -19.75 -5.90
CA VAL A 660 -42.76 -18.61 -5.03
C VAL A 660 -41.71 -18.58 -3.91
N LEU A 661 -41.21 -17.38 -3.60
CA LEU A 661 -40.24 -17.10 -2.55
C LEU A 661 -40.64 -15.78 -1.86
N GLU A 662 -40.95 -15.84 -0.57
CA GLU A 662 -41.26 -14.71 0.35
C GLU A 662 -41.76 -13.41 -0.32
N GLY A 663 -43.03 -13.39 -0.72
CA GLY A 663 -43.69 -12.22 -1.31
C GLY A 663 -43.48 -12.04 -2.84
N THR A 664 -42.63 -12.87 -3.46
CA THR A 664 -42.33 -12.82 -4.90
C THR A 664 -42.57 -14.17 -5.58
N ALA A 665 -43.43 -14.21 -6.60
CA ALA A 665 -43.53 -15.34 -7.53
C ALA A 665 -42.58 -15.13 -8.72
N TYR A 666 -41.96 -16.21 -9.17
CA TYR A 666 -41.11 -16.26 -10.36
C TYR A 666 -41.81 -17.11 -11.43
N ALA A 667 -41.91 -16.55 -12.63
CA ALA A 667 -42.79 -17.06 -13.68
C ALA A 667 -42.17 -17.03 -15.08
N THR A 668 -42.71 -17.88 -15.96
CA THR A 668 -42.37 -17.99 -17.39
C THR A 668 -43.56 -17.61 -18.27
N LEU A 669 -43.31 -17.28 -19.54
CA LEU A 669 -44.35 -16.94 -20.53
C LEU A 669 -44.96 -18.21 -21.14
N VAL A 670 -46.30 -18.27 -21.20
CA VAL A 670 -47.06 -19.42 -21.70
C VAL A 670 -47.65 -19.14 -23.08
N ALA A 671 -46.77 -19.04 -24.09
CA ALA A 671 -47.10 -19.29 -25.50
C ALA A 671 -45.87 -19.21 -26.43
N GLY A 672 -45.81 -20.11 -27.41
CA GLY A 672 -45.44 -19.82 -28.82
C GLY A 672 -44.00 -19.45 -29.18
N GLY A 673 -43.14 -19.08 -28.22
CA GLY A 673 -41.73 -18.80 -28.52
C GLY A 673 -40.99 -20.07 -28.91
N LYS A 674 -40.70 -20.27 -30.21
CA LYS A 674 -39.69 -21.25 -30.67
C LYS A 674 -38.41 -20.93 -29.91
N GLN A 675 -37.90 -21.86 -29.08
CA GLN A 675 -36.59 -21.64 -28.47
C GLN A 675 -35.58 -21.40 -29.59
N PRO A 676 -34.70 -20.37 -29.50
CA PRO A 676 -33.63 -20.23 -30.47
C PRO A 676 -32.80 -21.52 -30.40
N GLU A 677 -32.64 -22.18 -31.55
CA GLU A 677 -31.85 -23.40 -31.64
C GLU A 677 -30.47 -23.12 -31.06
N ALA A 678 -30.05 -23.94 -30.09
CA ALA A 678 -28.82 -23.71 -29.35
C ALA A 678 -27.65 -23.60 -30.35
N PRO A 679 -26.81 -22.55 -30.25
CA PRO A 679 -25.74 -22.35 -31.21
C PRO A 679 -24.84 -23.58 -31.22
N ILE A 680 -24.44 -24.03 -32.40
CA ILE A 680 -23.63 -25.24 -32.58
C ILE A 680 -22.28 -25.03 -31.85
N THR A 681 -22.11 -25.72 -30.73
CA THR A 681 -20.87 -25.74 -29.96
C THR A 681 -19.99 -26.93 -30.39
N ALA A 682 -18.67 -26.82 -30.24
CA ALA A 682 -17.77 -27.91 -30.58
C ALA A 682 -18.00 -29.13 -29.67
N GLU A 683 -18.33 -28.85 -28.42
CA GLU A 683 -18.77 -29.79 -27.39
C GLU A 683 -20.07 -30.49 -27.80
N GLY A 684 -21.08 -29.72 -28.25
CA GLY A 684 -22.38 -30.24 -28.68
C GLY A 684 -22.36 -31.02 -30.01
N GLU A 685 -21.32 -30.89 -30.82
CA GLU A 685 -21.01 -31.81 -31.92
C GLU A 685 -20.24 -33.05 -31.45
N ALA A 686 -19.27 -32.88 -30.54
CA ALA A 686 -18.44 -33.98 -30.02
C ALA A 686 -19.20 -34.97 -29.12
N GLU A 687 -20.23 -34.51 -28.40
CA GLU A 687 -21.12 -35.36 -27.59
C GLU A 687 -22.14 -36.14 -28.42
N LYS A 688 -22.28 -35.87 -29.73
CA LYS A 688 -23.19 -36.64 -30.60
C LYS A 688 -22.66 -38.08 -30.73
N PRO A 689 -23.47 -39.11 -30.43
CA PRO A 689 -23.03 -40.48 -30.55
C PRO A 689 -22.67 -40.80 -32.01
N THR A 690 -21.41 -41.15 -32.26
CA THR A 690 -20.83 -41.40 -33.60
C THR A 690 -21.45 -42.58 -34.36
N ARG A 691 -22.43 -43.27 -33.75
CA ARG A 691 -23.21 -44.34 -34.39
C ARG A 691 -24.66 -44.28 -33.94
N LYS A 692 -25.57 -44.05 -34.89
CA LYS A 692 -27.03 -44.12 -34.69
C LYS A 692 -27.42 -45.53 -34.20
N PRO A 693 -28.17 -45.68 -33.09
CA PRO A 693 -28.63 -46.99 -32.65
C PRO A 693 -29.52 -47.67 -33.73
N PRO A 694 -29.46 -49.02 -33.88
CA PRO A 694 -30.31 -49.71 -34.83
C PRO A 694 -31.78 -49.60 -34.41
N ALA A 695 -32.64 -49.19 -35.35
CA ALA A 695 -34.07 -49.01 -35.07
C ALA A 695 -34.74 -50.35 -34.76
N ARG A 696 -35.44 -50.43 -33.63
CA ARG A 696 -36.39 -51.53 -33.36
C ARG A 696 -37.60 -51.35 -34.27
N LYS A 697 -37.88 -52.32 -35.15
CA LYS A 697 -39.14 -52.39 -35.89
C LYS A 697 -40.31 -52.50 -34.89
N GLY A 698 -41.37 -51.71 -35.10
CA GLY A 698 -42.44 -51.56 -34.12
C GLY A 698 -43.73 -50.96 -34.66
N ARG A 699 -44.35 -51.62 -35.65
CA ARG A 699 -45.77 -51.54 -36.04
C ARG A 699 -46.33 -50.15 -36.43
N GLU A 700 -46.53 -49.95 -37.72
CA GLU A 700 -47.39 -48.91 -38.29
C GLU A 700 -48.89 -49.24 -38.09
N PRO A 701 -49.77 -48.22 -37.99
CA PRO A 701 -51.15 -48.26 -38.47
C PRO A 701 -51.28 -47.65 -39.88
N GLU A 702 -52.38 -47.97 -40.57
CA GLU A 702 -52.62 -47.64 -41.99
C GLU A 702 -53.16 -46.20 -42.23
N PRO A 703 -53.10 -45.68 -43.48
CA PRO A 703 -53.49 -44.30 -43.82
C PRO A 703 -54.92 -44.17 -44.36
N GLU A 704 -55.42 -42.92 -44.43
CA GLU A 704 -56.55 -42.50 -45.26
C GLU A 704 -56.09 -41.37 -46.23
N ALA A 705 -56.73 -41.28 -47.40
CA ALA A 705 -56.46 -40.29 -48.46
C ALA A 705 -57.24 -38.96 -48.19
N GLU A 706 -57.23 -37.87 -48.96
CA GLU A 706 -57.15 -37.56 -50.42
C GLU A 706 -56.62 -36.10 -50.58
N ALA A 707 -56.31 -35.50 -51.75
CA ALA A 707 -56.16 -35.90 -53.16
C ALA A 707 -55.25 -34.86 -53.90
N ASP A 708 -54.82 -35.18 -55.11
CA ASP A 708 -53.95 -34.35 -55.96
C ASP A 708 -54.67 -33.25 -56.79
N ALA A 709 -53.90 -32.25 -57.23
CA ALA A 709 -54.20 -31.42 -58.40
C ALA A 709 -52.91 -30.84 -59.01
N GLU A 710 -52.53 -31.29 -60.20
CA GLU A 710 -51.36 -30.81 -60.95
C GLU A 710 -51.72 -29.63 -61.89
N ALA A 711 -50.75 -28.75 -62.17
CA ALA A 711 -50.54 -28.13 -63.49
C ALA A 711 -49.21 -27.34 -63.53
N GLU A 712 -48.34 -27.67 -64.48
CA GLU A 712 -47.24 -26.78 -64.92
C GLU A 712 -47.68 -26.02 -66.18
N SER A 713 -47.18 -24.79 -66.42
CA SER A 713 -46.33 -24.49 -67.60
C SER A 713 -46.03 -23.00 -67.83
N GLU A 714 -44.80 -22.75 -68.28
CA GLU A 714 -44.34 -21.70 -69.22
C GLU A 714 -44.51 -20.20 -68.90
N ALA A 715 -43.79 -19.37 -69.69
CA ALA A 715 -43.56 -17.94 -69.46
C ALA A 715 -43.01 -17.25 -70.72
N GLU A 716 -43.31 -15.96 -70.92
CA GLU A 716 -42.59 -15.07 -71.84
C GLU A 716 -42.79 -13.57 -71.47
N GLU A 717 -41.73 -12.76 -71.66
CA GLU A 717 -41.65 -11.38 -72.20
C GLU A 717 -42.69 -10.25 -71.87
N LEU A 718 -42.42 -8.93 -71.97
CA LEU A 718 -41.28 -8.15 -72.48
C LEU A 718 -41.12 -6.76 -71.77
N ALA A 719 -40.46 -5.79 -72.42
CA ALA A 719 -39.89 -4.52 -71.92
C ALA A 719 -40.87 -3.34 -71.67
N PRO A 720 -40.42 -2.19 -71.07
CA PRO A 720 -41.27 -1.05 -70.66
C PRO A 720 -41.20 0.19 -71.60
N GLU A 721 -42.09 1.17 -71.37
CA GLU A 721 -42.08 2.51 -72.00
C GLU A 721 -42.17 3.68 -70.96
N GLU A 722 -41.72 4.87 -71.39
CA GLU A 722 -41.86 6.23 -70.79
C GLU A 722 -43.06 6.98 -71.47
N PRO A 723 -43.49 8.26 -71.17
CA PRO A 723 -42.71 9.42 -70.70
C PRO A 723 -43.45 10.54 -69.87
N GLU A 724 -42.75 11.69 -69.70
CA GLU A 724 -43.22 13.10 -69.45
C GLU A 724 -43.95 13.43 -68.10
N ALA A 725 -43.52 14.40 -67.26
CA ALA A 725 -43.38 15.89 -67.34
C ALA A 725 -44.68 16.64 -66.87
N GLU A 726 -44.71 17.81 -66.21
CA GLU A 726 -43.75 18.94 -65.99
C GLU A 726 -43.67 19.43 -64.49
N GLU A 727 -43.24 20.69 -64.24
CA GLU A 727 -42.77 21.34 -62.97
C GLU A 727 -43.82 22.32 -62.32
N PRO A 728 -43.56 23.40 -61.49
CA PRO A 728 -42.33 24.01 -60.91
C PRO A 728 -42.39 24.58 -59.44
N GLU A 729 -41.41 25.47 -59.12
CA GLU A 729 -41.19 26.36 -57.93
C GLU A 729 -40.37 25.75 -56.74
N ALA A 730 -39.10 26.14 -56.48
CA ALA A 730 -38.47 27.43 -56.03
C ALA A 730 -38.33 27.50 -54.48
N GLU A 731 -37.30 28.09 -53.83
CA GLU A 731 -36.30 29.13 -54.21
C GLU A 731 -34.80 28.74 -53.94
N ALA A 732 -33.88 29.71 -54.02
CA ALA A 732 -32.41 29.61 -53.97
C ALA A 732 -31.82 29.70 -52.51
N THR A 733 -30.51 29.63 -52.22
CA THR A 733 -29.37 30.41 -52.78
C THR A 733 -28.01 29.67 -52.88
N ASP A 734 -27.25 30.05 -53.91
CA ASP A 734 -25.82 29.88 -54.23
C ASP A 734 -24.78 30.10 -53.10
N ALA A 735 -23.48 29.76 -53.18
CA ALA A 735 -22.62 28.91 -54.05
C ALA A 735 -21.28 28.69 -53.26
N VAL A 736 -20.16 28.05 -53.66
CA VAL A 736 -19.39 27.80 -54.90
C VAL A 736 -18.57 26.51 -54.63
N ALA A 737 -18.54 25.41 -55.40
CA ALA A 737 -18.42 25.15 -56.85
C ALA A 737 -16.98 25.20 -57.41
N GLU A 738 -16.36 24.03 -57.64
CA GLU A 738 -15.54 23.79 -58.85
C GLU A 738 -15.38 22.28 -59.17
N THR A 739 -15.00 21.93 -60.40
CA THR A 739 -15.31 20.61 -61.02
C THR A 739 -14.17 19.97 -61.85
N PRO A 740 -14.22 18.65 -62.16
CA PRO A 740 -13.10 17.91 -62.77
C PRO A 740 -13.21 17.62 -64.28
N PRO A 741 -12.09 17.26 -64.96
CA PRO A 741 -12.08 16.52 -66.23
C PRO A 741 -11.78 15.01 -65.98
N LYS A 742 -12.56 14.01 -66.43
CA LYS A 742 -13.10 13.62 -67.76
C LYS A 742 -12.11 12.98 -68.75
N LYS A 743 -12.17 11.63 -68.80
CA LYS A 743 -12.13 10.69 -69.96
C LYS A 743 -11.24 11.01 -71.19
N LYS A 744 -10.50 10.00 -71.71
CA LYS A 744 -10.78 9.29 -73.00
C LYS A 744 -9.70 8.31 -73.51
N THR A 745 -10.12 7.09 -73.89
CA THR A 745 -9.66 6.26 -75.06
C THR A 745 -8.19 5.80 -75.22
N ARG A 746 -7.79 4.91 -76.16
CA ARG A 746 -8.34 3.60 -76.68
C ARG A 746 -7.37 3.05 -77.76
N ARG A 747 -7.10 1.73 -77.75
CA ARG A 747 -6.64 0.88 -78.89
C ARG A 747 -5.17 0.99 -79.37
N GLY A 748 -4.61 -0.16 -79.78
CA GLY A 748 -3.47 -0.26 -80.72
C GLY A 748 -2.17 -0.88 -80.16
N SER A 749 -1.39 -1.72 -80.89
CA SER A 749 -1.70 -3.03 -81.51
C SER A 749 -0.45 -3.61 -82.21
N ARG A 750 -0.41 -4.94 -82.41
CA ARG A 750 0.54 -5.72 -83.26
C ARG A 750 1.98 -5.93 -82.71
N GLY A 751 2.56 -7.08 -83.09
CA GLY A 751 3.96 -7.46 -82.85
C GLY A 751 4.16 -8.54 -81.77
N GLY A 752 4.69 -9.74 -82.04
CA GLY A 752 5.07 -10.27 -83.36
C GLY A 752 6.07 -11.44 -83.42
N ARG A 753 5.92 -12.51 -82.61
CA ARG A 753 6.65 -13.81 -82.72
C ARG A 753 8.21 -13.75 -82.68
N ARG A 754 8.82 -14.44 -81.69
CA ARG A 754 9.68 -15.62 -81.95
C ARG A 754 9.98 -16.44 -80.68
N ARG A 755 10.23 -17.73 -80.87
CA ARG A 755 10.34 -18.78 -79.84
C ARG A 755 11.76 -18.89 -79.26
N LYS A 756 11.86 -19.34 -78.00
CA LYS A 756 12.62 -20.56 -77.62
C LYS A 756 11.86 -21.32 -76.51
N LYS A 757 12.27 -22.56 -76.20
CA LYS A 757 11.44 -23.65 -75.61
C LYS A 757 11.57 -23.82 -74.09
N LYS A 758 10.52 -24.37 -73.44
CA LYS A 758 10.60 -25.17 -72.17
C LYS A 758 11.14 -26.59 -72.47
N PRO A 759 11.70 -27.32 -71.49
CA PRO A 759 10.92 -28.18 -70.56
C PRO A 759 10.92 -27.64 -69.12
N ALA A 760 10.11 -28.06 -68.13
CA ALA A 760 9.16 -29.17 -67.94
C ALA A 760 9.72 -30.50 -67.36
N GLY A 761 9.53 -30.68 -66.04
CA GLY A 761 9.24 -31.98 -65.41
C GLY A 761 10.39 -32.73 -64.71
N ALA A 762 10.01 -33.45 -63.64
CA ALA A 762 10.74 -34.52 -62.92
C ALA A 762 11.99 -34.09 -62.08
N THR A 763 12.03 -34.37 -60.77
CA THR A 763 12.65 -35.53 -60.05
C THR A 763 14.19 -35.45 -59.92
N THR A 764 14.90 -36.12 -59.01
CA THR A 764 14.57 -37.16 -57.98
C THR A 764 15.64 -37.12 -56.86
N GLU A 765 15.26 -37.41 -55.60
CA GLU A 765 16.04 -38.19 -54.58
C GLU A 765 17.54 -37.83 -54.32
N THR A 766 18.41 -38.55 -53.60
CA THR A 766 18.40 -39.71 -52.65
C THR A 766 19.54 -39.41 -51.62
N ALA A 767 19.74 -39.98 -50.42
CA ALA A 767 19.12 -40.99 -49.54
C ALA A 767 19.61 -40.67 -48.08
N ALA A 768 19.45 -41.41 -46.97
CA ALA A 768 18.74 -42.65 -46.59
C ALA A 768 18.47 -42.59 -45.05
N ALA A 769 17.64 -43.49 -44.51
CA ALA A 769 17.42 -43.68 -43.07
C ALA A 769 18.08 -44.97 -42.53
N SER A 770 18.12 -45.12 -41.20
CA SER A 770 18.41 -46.40 -40.51
C SER A 770 17.69 -46.44 -39.15
N ASP A 771 16.95 -47.51 -38.87
CA ASP A 771 15.90 -47.54 -37.84
C ASP A 771 16.29 -48.11 -36.46
N GLY A 772 15.64 -47.56 -35.43
CA GLY A 772 15.11 -48.29 -34.26
C GLY A 772 16.01 -48.51 -33.03
N PRO A 773 15.44 -48.98 -31.89
CA PRO A 773 14.01 -49.00 -31.53
C PRO A 773 13.68 -48.53 -30.07
N ASN A 774 12.40 -48.20 -29.84
CA ASN A 774 11.62 -48.17 -28.58
C ASN A 774 12.26 -47.72 -27.25
N THR A 775 11.66 -46.71 -26.61
CA THR A 775 10.91 -46.88 -25.33
C THR A 775 10.13 -45.60 -24.96
N ASP A 776 9.09 -45.74 -24.13
CA ASP A 776 8.21 -44.66 -23.67
C ASP A 776 8.91 -43.69 -22.69
N GLY A 777 8.47 -42.42 -22.67
CA GLY A 777 9.01 -41.40 -21.77
C GLY A 777 8.04 -40.23 -21.55
N GLU A 778 7.83 -39.85 -20.28
CA GLU A 778 6.79 -38.90 -19.87
C GLU A 778 7.10 -37.43 -20.23
N GLY A 779 6.05 -36.66 -20.53
CA GLY A 779 6.09 -35.20 -20.52
C GLY A 779 6.19 -34.62 -19.09
N PRO A 780 6.64 -33.36 -18.92
CA PRO A 780 6.98 -32.80 -17.61
C PRO A 780 5.75 -32.57 -16.72
N LYS A 781 5.73 -33.24 -15.55
CA LYS A 781 4.71 -33.05 -14.50
C LYS A 781 4.97 -31.76 -13.72
N ILE A 782 3.96 -30.87 -13.68
CA ILE A 782 3.93 -29.73 -12.76
C ILE A 782 3.51 -30.26 -11.38
N HIS A 783 4.31 -29.99 -10.35
CA HIS A 783 4.10 -30.56 -9.02
C HIS A 783 3.15 -29.70 -8.17
N VAL A 784 1.89 -30.11 -8.08
CA VAL A 784 0.88 -29.52 -7.19
C VAL A 784 0.87 -30.30 -5.85
N PRO A 785 0.95 -29.63 -4.68
CA PRO A 785 0.81 -30.32 -3.38
C PRO A 785 -0.61 -30.87 -3.15
N ALA A 786 -0.72 -31.98 -2.43
CA ALA A 786 -2.01 -32.65 -2.15
C ALA A 786 -2.79 -31.96 -1.01
N PRO A 787 -4.14 -31.89 -1.07
CA PRO A 787 -4.97 -31.18 -0.10
C PRO A 787 -5.40 -32.08 1.08
N ASP A 788 -4.48 -32.51 1.94
CA ASP A 788 -4.82 -33.33 3.13
C ASP A 788 -3.84 -33.10 4.30
N LEU A 789 -3.84 -31.88 4.86
CA LEU A 789 -3.19 -31.52 6.12
C LEU A 789 -4.12 -30.61 6.94
N GLY A 790 -4.96 -31.23 7.78
CA GLY A 790 -6.02 -30.55 8.54
C GLY A 790 -6.87 -31.53 9.33
N LYS A 791 -6.25 -32.27 10.25
CA LYS A 791 -6.92 -33.16 11.20
C LYS A 791 -6.29 -32.94 12.58
N ASP A 792 -6.88 -32.02 13.33
CA ASP A 792 -6.52 -31.77 14.71
C ASP A 792 -6.99 -32.92 15.61
N GLU A 793 -6.12 -33.37 16.51
CA GLU A 793 -6.47 -34.35 17.53
C GLU A 793 -7.19 -33.64 18.69
N ALA A 794 -8.39 -34.09 19.06
CA ALA A 794 -9.15 -33.53 20.17
C ALA A 794 -8.84 -34.28 21.47
N GLU A 795 -8.53 -33.54 22.54
CA GLU A 795 -8.16 -34.10 23.85
C GLU A 795 -9.35 -34.76 24.58
N GLU A 796 -9.06 -35.83 25.32
CA GLU A 796 -10.02 -36.44 26.25
C GLU A 796 -10.19 -35.54 27.50
N THR A 797 -11.44 -35.26 27.88
CA THR A 797 -11.73 -34.55 29.15
C THR A 797 -11.61 -35.50 30.36
N PRO A 798 -11.05 -35.04 31.50
CA PRO A 798 -10.66 -35.93 32.59
C PRO A 798 -11.81 -36.34 33.51
N ALA A 799 -11.72 -37.56 34.04
CA ALA A 799 -12.53 -38.04 35.17
C ALA A 799 -11.68 -38.18 36.45
N ALA A 800 -12.29 -37.89 37.60
CA ALA A 800 -11.68 -37.96 38.93
C ALA A 800 -12.69 -38.51 39.94
N PRO A 801 -12.29 -38.89 41.18
CA PRO A 801 -11.01 -39.47 41.61
C PRO A 801 -11.21 -40.83 42.32
N ALA A 802 -10.14 -41.63 42.46
CA ALA A 802 -10.12 -42.85 43.28
C ALA A 802 -8.87 -42.93 44.17
N SER A 803 -8.89 -43.74 45.23
CA SER A 803 -8.08 -43.49 46.43
C SER A 803 -7.06 -44.57 46.83
N LYS A 804 -5.95 -44.10 47.41
CA LYS A 804 -5.10 -44.75 48.44
C LYS A 804 -4.24 -45.97 48.05
N ASN A 805 -3.07 -46.03 48.72
CA ASN A 805 -2.11 -47.14 48.80
C ASN A 805 -1.40 -47.49 47.47
N GLY A 806 -0.16 -47.99 47.46
CA GLY A 806 0.80 -48.18 48.55
C GLY A 806 2.10 -48.85 48.06
N GLU A 807 3.19 -48.68 48.81
CA GLU A 807 4.46 -49.43 48.76
C GLU A 807 5.37 -49.42 47.51
N GLN A 808 6.67 -49.50 47.80
CA GLN A 808 7.79 -49.87 46.92
C GLN A 808 7.97 -51.43 46.99
N PRO A 809 8.66 -52.16 46.06
CA PRO A 809 10.01 -51.82 45.60
C PRO A 809 10.51 -52.36 44.22
N LYS A 810 11.79 -52.04 43.96
CA LYS A 810 12.70 -52.65 42.96
C LYS A 810 13.06 -54.12 43.31
N PRO A 811 13.89 -54.85 42.52
CA PRO A 811 13.87 -55.10 41.07
C PRO A 811 14.16 -56.61 40.73
N LYS A 812 14.20 -57.00 39.44
CA LYS A 812 15.24 -57.93 38.89
C LYS A 812 15.26 -58.07 37.36
N LYS A 813 16.34 -58.66 36.83
CA LYS A 813 16.66 -58.92 35.40
C LYS A 813 16.47 -60.41 35.06
N LYS A 814 16.47 -60.72 33.74
CA LYS A 814 16.98 -61.93 33.00
C LYS A 814 15.91 -62.55 32.04
N THR A 815 16.21 -63.18 30.90
CA THR A 815 17.45 -63.34 30.08
C THR A 815 17.17 -63.97 28.70
N ARG A 816 18.03 -63.67 27.70
CA ARG A 816 18.38 -64.50 26.49
C ARG A 816 17.23 -64.71 25.47
N ARG A 817 17.48 -64.94 24.18
CA ARG A 817 18.56 -65.66 23.45
C ARG A 817 18.72 -65.04 22.03
N GLY A 818 19.86 -65.00 21.33
CA GLY A 818 21.25 -65.34 21.64
C GLY A 818 22.00 -65.98 20.45
N SER A 819 23.32 -65.70 20.27
CA SER A 819 24.22 -66.16 19.16
C SER A 819 23.93 -65.49 17.79
N ARG A 820 24.86 -65.17 16.87
CA ARG A 820 26.36 -65.05 16.71
C ARG A 820 26.58 -64.10 15.48
N GLY A 821 27.76 -63.63 15.05
CA GLY A 821 29.17 -63.65 15.50
C GLY A 821 30.09 -63.33 14.29
N GLY A 822 31.31 -62.76 14.37
CA GLY A 822 32.13 -62.27 15.50
C GLY A 822 33.58 -61.97 15.05
N ARG A 823 34.52 -61.80 16.01
CA ARG A 823 35.98 -61.44 15.86
C ARG A 823 36.21 -59.92 15.54
N ASN A 824 37.27 -59.23 16.00
CA ASN A 824 38.44 -59.61 16.84
C ASN A 824 39.08 -58.39 17.57
N ARG A 825 39.72 -58.61 18.74
CA ARG A 825 40.93 -57.97 19.38
C ARG A 825 41.32 -56.48 19.06
N ARG A 826 41.85 -55.62 19.95
CA ARG A 826 42.59 -55.77 21.25
C ARG A 826 42.72 -54.41 22.01
N ARG A 827 42.94 -54.46 23.35
CA ARG A 827 43.67 -53.58 24.35
C ARG A 827 44.33 -52.23 23.89
N LYS A 828 44.60 -51.19 24.73
CA LYS A 828 44.75 -51.05 26.22
C LYS A 828 44.66 -49.57 26.74
N SER A 829 44.73 -49.42 28.08
CA SER A 829 45.04 -48.24 28.97
C SER A 829 46.14 -47.25 28.52
N GLY A 830 46.29 -46.02 29.07
CA GLY A 830 45.54 -45.28 30.12
C GLY A 830 46.40 -44.33 31.02
N ALA A 831 45.75 -43.45 31.80
CA ALA A 831 46.16 -42.79 33.08
C ALA A 831 47.41 -41.86 33.26
N ALA A 832 47.14 -40.67 33.84
CA ALA A 832 47.83 -39.97 34.96
C ALA A 832 49.09 -39.04 34.83
N ALA A 833 48.92 -37.81 35.37
CA ALA A 833 49.81 -37.03 36.28
C ALA A 833 51.02 -36.18 35.78
N ALA A 834 51.50 -35.30 36.71
CA ALA A 834 52.52 -34.21 36.63
C ALA A 834 52.10 -32.94 35.84
N ALA A 835 52.36 -31.66 36.22
CA ALA A 835 53.37 -30.96 37.05
C ALA A 835 54.72 -30.68 36.32
N ASN A 836 55.44 -29.53 36.41
CA ASN A 836 55.26 -28.29 37.22
C ASN A 836 55.73 -26.99 36.44
N PRO A 837 56.45 -25.93 36.92
CA PRO A 837 56.18 -24.52 36.47
C PRO A 837 57.39 -23.66 35.97
N GLY A 838 57.13 -22.37 35.68
CA GLY A 838 58.06 -21.22 35.49
C GLY A 838 57.21 -19.93 35.26
N SER A 839 57.41 -18.77 35.90
CA SER A 839 58.55 -17.80 35.89
C SER A 839 58.72 -17.08 34.52
N GLU A 840 58.99 -15.76 34.42
CA GLU A 840 59.40 -14.74 35.41
C GLU A 840 59.17 -13.28 34.89
N SER A 841 59.39 -12.25 35.73
CA SER A 841 59.60 -10.79 35.44
C SER A 841 58.60 -10.00 34.57
N ALA A 842 58.04 -8.85 35.02
CA ALA A 842 58.60 -7.47 35.05
C ALA A 842 58.64 -6.77 33.64
N GLU A 843 58.54 -5.44 33.46
CA GLU A 843 58.49 -4.30 34.39
C GLU A 843 57.74 -3.09 33.76
N SER A 844 57.82 -1.91 34.38
CA SER A 844 57.05 -0.68 34.10
C SER A 844 57.29 0.03 32.74
N SER A 845 56.21 0.60 32.17
CA SER A 845 56.14 1.96 31.57
C SER A 845 54.68 2.37 31.32
#